data_AF-A0A1A8FFW8-F1
#
_entry.id   AF-A0A1A8FFW8-F1
#
_cell.length_a   1.000
_cell.length_b   1.000
_cell.length_c   1.000
_cell.angle_alpha   90.00
_cell.angle_beta   90.00
_cell.angle_gamma   90.00
#
_symmetry.space_group_name_H-M   'P 1'
#
loop_
_entity.id
_entity.type
_entity.pdbx_description
1 polymer ?
#
loop_
_entity_poly.entity_id
_entity_poly.type
_entity_poly.pdbx_seq_one_letter_code
_entity_poly.pdbx_strand_id
1 'polypeptide(L)'
;MANVTDLQTKYSKLAQEYSKLRAQNQVLKKAVVDEQGNSASLKDQLKQRDQSLRKQEQEMDSLSFRNQQLAKRVELLQEELAACEAKGKKGKNKGDPPSQHGLQTQSVFNEDLQKKIEENERLHIQFYEADEQHKKRETELRVRLEELEKDAEQHRAIVHSLTTKYVETIDRLQSDKARLEVKGQTLERDAKECRIRTDECQQQLRRCQSELSRQLKQSSSVIQEKVPFNDTKFNEYNSLNVPSHNRRHQLKARDVTGQALSFIQDLVAALLNFHTYTEQRVHIYPLDSSIEPISPLNQKFSQYLHENAAYVRPLEDSFLQFHQSITEDTVTILETVVTLKAFAENFASYTHFLLKILPYQLKSLEEECEAPLCTAALTAKNQELQSDVKKVTSAFEKLQSYINLLALPSVQQDAVPQSSTSAVFTQLAACLHSLHDAVKEMSKHYNQKAGIEQELPTVTQKLCTTSECLLGSLGSLTSVTGKIATFFSNNLDFFTSPAYSPRGSSLALDPLQAETMLANKQKAAAYIHAVKKARPQSVPYREALANRRILTSSTESREGLSQQVQQSQEKIARLEQEKEHWLLEAQLGKVRLEKENQRIVDLEAQLAAALGGSPNPQTAPASRLTQTHEEVETEQNATGKEATLCTSLVGMLCTTPTNEHVGDEESREQLIKTHYMARVGELTTQLQVSDSKAVHFYSEVKHLVACLSR
;
A
#
# COMPACT_ATOMS: atom_id res chain seq x y z
N MET A 1 -10.00 -30.87 31.91
CA MET A 1 -9.58 -32.18 31.33
C MET A 1 -9.27 -32.11 29.83
N ALA A 2 -9.99 -31.31 29.03
CA ALA A 2 -9.78 -31.21 27.57
C ALA A 2 -8.35 -30.77 27.11
N ASN A 3 -7.68 -29.89 27.87
CA ASN A 3 -6.32 -29.44 27.51
C ASN A 3 -5.23 -30.49 27.74
N VAL A 4 -5.43 -31.43 28.67
CA VAL A 4 -4.45 -32.50 28.97
C VAL A 4 -4.48 -33.56 27.87
N THR A 5 -5.69 -33.92 27.41
CA THR A 5 -5.90 -34.86 26.30
C THR A 5 -5.36 -34.31 24.97
N ASP A 6 -5.48 -33.01 24.74
CA ASP A 6 -5.00 -32.37 23.51
C ASP A 6 -3.46 -32.28 23.46
N LEU A 7 -2.84 -32.00 24.62
CA LEU A 7 -1.39 -32.02 24.77
C LEU A 7 -0.82 -33.44 24.60
N GLN A 8 -1.49 -34.44 25.18
CA GLN A 8 -1.08 -35.85 25.08
C GLN A 8 -1.19 -36.39 23.64
N THR A 9 -2.18 -35.91 22.89
CA THR A 9 -2.33 -36.23 21.46
C THR A 9 -1.21 -35.60 20.63
N LYS A 10 -0.79 -34.37 20.93
CA LYS A 10 0.35 -33.70 20.28
C LYS A 10 1.67 -34.41 20.58
N TYR A 11 1.91 -34.81 21.83
CA TYR A 11 3.09 -35.61 22.20
C TYR A 11 3.11 -36.99 21.51
N SER A 12 1.96 -37.66 21.41
CA SER A 12 1.85 -38.95 20.70
C SER A 12 2.17 -38.82 19.21
N LYS A 13 1.65 -37.79 18.54
CA LYS A 13 1.97 -37.49 17.13
C LYS A 13 3.45 -37.19 16.93
N LEU A 14 4.04 -36.38 17.82
CA LEU A 14 5.47 -36.06 17.74
C LEU A 14 6.36 -37.30 17.94
N ALA A 15 5.99 -38.20 18.86
CA ALA A 15 6.70 -39.47 19.06
C ALA A 15 6.60 -40.40 17.85
N GLN A 16 5.46 -40.41 17.16
CA GLN A 16 5.28 -41.16 15.91
C GLN A 16 6.15 -40.60 14.78
N GLU A 17 6.15 -39.29 14.59
CA GLU A 17 7.00 -38.64 13.57
C GLU A 17 8.49 -38.84 13.86
N TYR A 18 8.90 -38.75 15.13
CA TYR A 18 10.28 -39.06 15.54
C TYR A 18 10.66 -40.53 15.25
N SER A 19 9.73 -41.46 15.46
CA SER A 19 9.96 -42.89 15.16
C SER A 19 10.09 -43.14 13.65
N LYS A 20 9.29 -42.45 12.82
CA LYS A 20 9.41 -42.50 11.35
C LYS A 20 10.75 -41.94 10.89
N LEU A 21 11.15 -40.77 11.40
CA LEU A 21 12.43 -40.15 11.08
C LEU A 21 13.61 -41.04 11.48
N ARG A 22 13.53 -41.70 12.63
CA ARG A 22 14.55 -42.65 13.10
C ARG A 22 14.66 -43.86 12.18
N ALA A 23 13.54 -44.43 11.73
CA ALA A 23 13.53 -45.55 10.79
C ALA A 23 14.11 -45.15 9.42
N GLN A 24 13.73 -43.99 8.89
CA GLN A 24 14.29 -43.45 7.63
C GLN A 24 15.80 -43.21 7.74
N ASN A 25 16.27 -42.66 8.87
CA ASN A 25 17.70 -42.46 9.12
C ASN A 25 18.48 -43.78 9.14
N GLN A 26 17.89 -44.86 9.67
CA GLN A 26 18.53 -46.17 9.72
C GLN A 26 18.68 -46.78 8.32
N VAL A 27 17.68 -46.61 7.46
CA VAL A 27 17.73 -47.04 6.04
C VAL A 27 18.79 -46.23 5.27
N LEU A 28 18.79 -44.90 5.44
CA LEU A 28 19.78 -44.03 4.78
C LEU A 28 21.21 -44.35 5.22
N LYS A 29 21.45 -44.58 6.51
CA LYS A 29 22.77 -45.03 7.00
C LYS A 29 23.21 -46.33 6.36
N LYS A 30 22.30 -47.31 6.23
CA LYS A 30 22.61 -48.58 5.57
C LYS A 30 22.95 -48.38 4.10
N ALA A 31 22.16 -47.60 3.37
CA ALA A 31 22.42 -47.28 1.97
C ALA A 31 23.77 -46.58 1.77
N VAL A 32 24.16 -45.67 2.67
CA VAL A 32 25.47 -45.00 2.61
C VAL A 32 26.61 -46.00 2.85
N VAL A 33 26.46 -46.92 3.80
CA VAL A 33 27.48 -47.96 4.05
C VAL A 33 27.61 -48.91 2.87
N ASP A 34 26.50 -49.33 2.28
CA ASP A 34 26.48 -50.21 1.10
C ASP A 34 27.15 -49.52 -0.11
N GLU A 35 26.85 -48.23 -0.33
CA GLU A 35 27.46 -47.43 -1.40
C GLU A 35 28.98 -47.23 -1.18
N GLN A 36 29.41 -46.98 0.06
CA GLN A 36 30.83 -46.91 0.41
C GLN A 36 31.54 -48.25 0.17
N GLY A 37 30.90 -49.37 0.48
CA GLY A 37 31.41 -50.72 0.19
C GLY A 37 31.56 -50.98 -1.32
N ASN A 38 30.56 -50.62 -2.11
CA ASN A 38 30.61 -50.71 -3.58
C ASN A 38 31.72 -49.84 -4.16
N SER A 39 31.86 -48.60 -3.67
CA SER A 39 32.92 -47.68 -4.10
C SER A 39 34.32 -48.25 -3.80
N ALA A 40 34.51 -48.86 -2.64
CA ALA A 40 35.76 -49.53 -2.30
C ALA A 40 36.06 -50.72 -3.23
N SER A 41 35.07 -51.57 -3.50
CA SER A 41 35.20 -52.70 -4.43
C SER A 41 35.57 -52.26 -5.84
N LEU A 42 34.89 -51.23 -6.37
CA LEU A 42 35.18 -50.67 -7.69
C LEU A 42 36.61 -50.10 -7.77
N LYS A 43 37.07 -49.45 -6.70
CA LYS A 43 38.43 -48.91 -6.62
C LYS A 43 39.49 -50.02 -6.67
N ASP A 44 39.23 -51.16 -6.03
CA ASP A 44 40.16 -52.28 -6.06
C ASP A 44 40.13 -53.05 -7.39
N GLN A 45 38.96 -53.17 -8.03
CA GLN A 45 38.85 -53.68 -9.41
C GLN A 45 39.63 -52.80 -10.39
N LEU A 46 39.55 -51.47 -10.24
CA LEU A 46 40.28 -50.52 -11.08
C LEU A 46 41.80 -50.69 -10.93
N LYS A 47 42.30 -50.80 -9.69
CA LYS A 47 43.73 -51.10 -9.45
C LYS A 47 44.16 -52.43 -10.06
N GLN A 48 43.32 -53.47 -9.99
CA GLN A 48 43.62 -54.77 -10.57
C GLN A 48 43.70 -54.69 -12.10
N ARG A 49 42.82 -53.92 -12.73
CA ARG A 49 42.84 -53.67 -14.17
C ARG A 49 44.07 -52.86 -14.59
N ASP A 50 44.43 -51.83 -13.84
CA ASP A 50 45.65 -51.05 -14.09
C ASP A 50 46.92 -51.93 -14.01
N GLN A 51 47.00 -52.84 -13.04
CA GLN A 51 48.11 -53.79 -12.97
C GLN A 51 48.13 -54.76 -14.16
N SER A 52 46.97 -55.25 -14.58
CA SER A 52 46.86 -56.14 -15.75
C SER A 52 47.28 -55.42 -17.03
N LEU A 53 46.89 -54.16 -17.18
CA LEU A 53 47.23 -53.33 -18.34
C LEU A 53 48.74 -53.11 -18.42
N ARG A 54 49.39 -52.77 -17.29
CA ARG A 54 50.86 -52.64 -17.25
C ARG A 54 51.59 -53.94 -17.61
N LYS A 55 51.05 -55.10 -17.22
CA LYS A 55 51.63 -56.39 -17.63
C LYS A 55 51.52 -56.62 -19.13
N GLN A 56 50.36 -56.31 -19.72
CA GLN A 56 50.14 -56.43 -21.16
C GLN A 56 51.01 -55.44 -21.96
N GLU A 57 51.23 -54.23 -21.44
CA GLU A 57 52.17 -53.26 -22.04
C GLU A 57 53.60 -53.81 -22.05
N GLN A 58 54.05 -54.42 -20.95
CA GLN A 58 55.38 -55.07 -20.91
C GLN A 58 55.50 -56.25 -21.87
N GLU A 59 54.44 -57.04 -22.05
CA GLU A 59 54.39 -58.12 -23.04
C GLU A 59 54.44 -57.57 -24.47
N MET A 60 53.70 -56.50 -24.75
CA MET A 60 53.74 -55.77 -26.02
C MET A 60 55.14 -55.24 -26.34
N ASP A 61 55.82 -54.62 -25.36
CA ASP A 61 57.19 -54.14 -25.53
C ASP A 61 58.17 -55.29 -25.78
N SER A 62 58.01 -56.41 -25.08
CA SER A 62 58.82 -57.61 -25.29
C SER A 62 58.61 -58.21 -26.69
N LEU A 63 57.36 -58.29 -27.15
CA LEU A 63 57.01 -58.76 -28.49
C LEU A 63 57.51 -57.80 -29.57
N SER A 64 57.39 -56.50 -29.35
CA SER A 64 57.92 -55.46 -30.23
C SER A 64 59.43 -55.59 -30.38
N PHE A 65 60.15 -55.79 -29.28
CA PHE A 65 61.59 -56.01 -29.30
C PHE A 65 61.98 -57.29 -30.07
N ARG A 66 61.27 -58.41 -29.85
CA ARG A 66 61.49 -59.65 -30.62
C ARG A 66 61.19 -59.47 -32.09
N ASN A 67 60.12 -58.75 -32.44
CA ASN A 67 59.77 -58.45 -33.82
C ASN A 67 60.81 -57.55 -34.49
N GLN A 68 61.36 -56.55 -33.79
CA GLN A 68 62.47 -55.74 -34.31
C GLN A 68 63.73 -56.57 -34.53
N GLN A 69 64.03 -57.53 -33.63
CA GLN A 69 65.17 -58.43 -33.80
C GLN A 69 64.98 -59.37 -35.01
N LEU A 70 63.77 -59.92 -35.18
CA LEU A 70 63.40 -60.71 -36.35
C LEU A 70 63.48 -59.88 -37.64
N ALA A 71 62.96 -58.65 -37.63
CA ALA A 71 63.02 -57.74 -38.76
C ALA A 71 64.47 -57.47 -39.18
N LYS A 72 65.37 -57.15 -38.24
CA LYS A 72 66.80 -57.00 -38.53
C LYS A 72 67.45 -58.27 -39.07
N ARG A 73 67.06 -59.45 -38.58
CA ARG A 73 67.57 -60.73 -39.09
C ARG A 73 67.07 -61.01 -40.51
N VAL A 74 65.82 -60.67 -40.80
CA VAL A 74 65.25 -60.77 -42.16
C VAL A 74 65.93 -59.78 -43.09
N GLU A 75 66.19 -58.55 -42.64
CA GLU A 75 66.93 -57.54 -43.40
C GLU A 75 68.35 -58.02 -43.75
N LEU A 76 69.09 -58.57 -42.78
CA LEU A 76 70.40 -59.19 -43.04
C LEU A 76 70.33 -60.39 -44.00
N LEU A 77 69.31 -61.25 -43.87
CA LEU A 77 69.11 -62.38 -44.80
C LEU A 77 68.71 -61.91 -46.21
N GLN A 78 68.00 -60.79 -46.33
CA GLN A 78 67.68 -60.15 -47.60
C GLN A 78 68.91 -59.49 -48.23
N GLU A 79 69.79 -58.87 -47.43
CA GLU A 79 71.10 -58.38 -47.88
C GLU A 79 72.02 -59.51 -48.34
N GLU A 80 72.05 -60.65 -47.61
CA GLU A 80 72.77 -61.86 -48.02
C GLU A 80 72.19 -62.48 -49.29
N LEU A 81 70.86 -62.52 -49.45
CA LEU A 81 70.19 -62.97 -50.68
C LEU A 81 70.49 -62.05 -51.87
N ALA A 82 70.44 -60.74 -51.69
CA ALA A 82 70.82 -59.78 -52.73
C ALA A 82 72.32 -59.90 -53.11
N ALA A 83 73.20 -60.19 -52.13
CA ALA A 83 74.60 -60.47 -52.37
C ALA A 83 74.83 -61.83 -53.07
N CYS A 84 73.97 -62.82 -52.85
CA CYS A 84 73.97 -64.11 -53.54
C CYS A 84 73.37 -64.03 -54.95
N GLU A 85 72.34 -63.23 -55.19
CA GLU A 85 71.73 -63.02 -56.52
C GLU A 85 72.65 -62.23 -57.47
N ALA A 86 73.61 -61.46 -56.93
CA ALA A 86 74.72 -60.87 -57.70
C ALA A 86 75.81 -61.88 -58.12
N LYS A 87 75.75 -63.16 -57.71
CA LYS A 87 76.67 -64.24 -58.11
C LYS A 87 75.94 -65.48 -58.65
N GLY A 88 75.68 -65.45 -59.95
CA GLY A 88 75.89 -66.64 -60.80
C GLY A 88 74.67 -67.50 -61.16
N LYS A 89 74.17 -67.26 -62.38
CA LYS A 89 74.01 -68.20 -63.51
C LYS A 89 73.46 -69.63 -63.26
N LYS A 90 72.58 -69.98 -64.22
CA LYS A 90 72.18 -71.32 -64.70
C LYS A 90 71.25 -72.03 -63.71
N GLY A 91 69.98 -72.21 -64.03
CA GLY A 91 69.47 -72.71 -65.30
C GLY A 91 69.29 -74.22 -65.21
N LYS A 92 68.70 -74.74 -66.29
CA LYS A 92 68.49 -76.16 -66.58
C LYS A 92 67.35 -76.77 -65.78
N ASN A 93 66.25 -76.97 -66.47
CA ASN A 93 66.00 -78.23 -67.20
C ASN A 93 65.11 -79.07 -66.28
N LYS A 94 64.27 -79.95 -66.77
CA LYS A 94 64.50 -80.86 -67.87
C LYS A 94 63.19 -81.58 -68.04
N GLY A 95 62.92 -81.93 -69.28
CA GLY A 95 62.28 -83.19 -69.53
C GLY A 95 60.77 -83.07 -69.49
N ASP A 96 60.09 -82.96 -70.62
CA ASP A 96 60.34 -83.76 -71.83
C ASP A 96 60.60 -85.24 -71.50
N PRO A 97 60.17 -86.12 -72.35
CA PRO A 97 58.82 -86.31 -72.85
C PRO A 97 58.46 -87.69 -72.26
N PRO A 98 58.51 -88.84 -72.95
CA PRO A 98 58.18 -89.24 -74.32
C PRO A 98 56.79 -89.91 -74.30
N SER A 99 55.96 -89.74 -75.32
CA SER A 99 56.10 -90.34 -76.66
C SER A 99 56.18 -91.87 -76.64
N GLN A 100 55.83 -92.47 -77.79
CA GLN A 100 56.08 -93.85 -78.25
C GLN A 100 54.83 -94.70 -78.51
N HIS A 101 54.82 -95.61 -79.49
CA HIS A 101 55.57 -95.84 -80.75
C HIS A 101 55.04 -97.16 -81.36
N GLY A 102 55.15 -97.34 -82.68
CA GLY A 102 55.38 -98.66 -83.27
C GLY A 102 56.85 -99.08 -83.19
N LEU A 103 57.11 -100.39 -82.98
CA LEU A 103 58.20 -101.16 -83.58
C LEU A 103 57.56 -102.42 -84.19
N GLN A 104 56.99 -102.29 -85.39
CA GLN A 104 57.08 -103.37 -86.37
C GLN A 104 57.22 -102.75 -87.75
N THR A 105 58.42 -102.98 -88.31
CA THR A 105 58.78 -103.08 -89.74
C THR A 105 58.50 -101.88 -90.66
N GLN A 106 59.48 -101.09 -91.16
CA GLN A 106 60.76 -101.33 -91.87
C GLN A 106 60.62 -101.25 -93.41
N SER A 107 61.58 -100.57 -94.05
CA SER A 107 61.79 -100.39 -95.51
C SER A 107 61.20 -99.11 -96.13
N VAL A 108 61.50 -97.93 -95.62
CA VAL A 108 62.78 -97.20 -95.55
C VAL A 108 63.39 -96.84 -96.94
N PHE A 109 63.65 -95.55 -97.11
CA PHE A 109 64.60 -94.85 -98.01
C PHE A 109 64.21 -94.39 -99.43
N ASN A 110 63.12 -94.81 -100.05
CA ASN A 110 62.75 -94.28 -101.38
C ASN A 110 61.45 -93.47 -101.48
N GLU A 111 60.53 -93.31 -100.53
CA GLU A 111 60.49 -93.28 -99.06
C GLU A 111 61.33 -92.23 -98.32
N ASP A 112 62.45 -91.73 -98.86
CA ASP A 112 63.10 -90.57 -98.24
C ASP A 112 63.08 -89.31 -99.12
N LEU A 113 63.24 -89.38 -100.45
CA LEU A 113 63.31 -88.16 -101.27
C LEU A 113 61.93 -87.60 -101.66
N GLN A 114 61.00 -88.46 -102.10
CA GLN A 114 59.61 -88.07 -102.36
C GLN A 114 58.89 -87.69 -101.06
N LYS A 115 59.13 -88.47 -99.98
CA LYS A 115 58.66 -88.09 -98.64
C LYS A 115 59.28 -86.78 -98.19
N LYS A 116 60.56 -86.47 -98.41
CA LYS A 116 61.12 -85.16 -98.01
C LYS A 116 60.55 -83.95 -98.76
N ILE A 117 60.02 -84.10 -99.97
CA ILE A 117 59.39 -83.00 -100.72
C ILE A 117 57.93 -82.82 -100.28
N GLU A 118 57.15 -83.89 -100.19
CA GLU A 118 55.76 -83.84 -99.68
C GLU A 118 55.72 -83.53 -98.17
N GLU A 119 56.73 -83.97 -97.43
CA GLU A 119 56.97 -83.61 -96.04
C GLU A 119 57.51 -82.18 -95.95
N ASN A 120 58.33 -81.65 -96.87
CA ASN A 120 58.68 -80.22 -96.85
C ASN A 120 57.46 -79.34 -97.14
N GLU A 121 56.62 -79.71 -98.09
CA GLU A 121 55.41 -78.96 -98.44
C GLU A 121 54.38 -79.03 -97.30
N ARG A 122 54.17 -80.22 -96.73
CA ARG A 122 53.32 -80.39 -95.55
C ARG A 122 53.92 -79.72 -94.31
N LEU A 123 55.24 -79.77 -94.11
CA LEU A 123 55.93 -79.04 -93.05
C LEU A 123 55.86 -77.54 -93.31
N HIS A 124 55.90 -77.06 -94.55
CA HIS A 124 55.70 -75.65 -94.87
C HIS A 124 54.29 -75.20 -94.54
N ILE A 125 53.26 -75.98 -94.90
CA ILE A 125 51.86 -75.71 -94.56
C ILE A 125 51.69 -75.78 -93.04
N GLN A 126 52.20 -76.82 -92.39
CA GLN A 126 52.06 -77.01 -90.94
C GLN A 126 52.87 -75.97 -90.15
N PHE A 127 54.03 -75.54 -90.65
CA PHE A 127 54.84 -74.47 -90.09
C PHE A 127 54.18 -73.12 -90.32
N TYR A 128 53.60 -72.88 -91.50
CA TYR A 128 52.82 -71.66 -91.79
C TYR A 128 51.56 -71.58 -90.93
N GLU A 129 50.80 -72.67 -90.79
CA GLU A 129 49.65 -72.75 -89.89
C GLU A 129 50.05 -72.61 -88.42
N ALA A 130 51.15 -73.22 -88.00
CA ALA A 130 51.67 -73.09 -86.64
C ALA A 130 52.20 -71.67 -86.36
N ASP A 131 52.85 -71.03 -87.32
CA ASP A 131 53.35 -69.64 -87.24
C ASP A 131 52.18 -68.66 -87.23
N GLU A 132 51.15 -68.87 -88.05
CA GLU A 132 49.91 -68.07 -88.02
C GLU A 132 49.14 -68.26 -86.71
N GLN A 133 49.05 -69.48 -86.19
CA GLN A 133 48.50 -69.73 -84.86
C GLN A 133 49.35 -69.10 -83.75
N HIS A 134 50.67 -69.12 -83.87
CA HIS A 134 51.57 -68.47 -82.93
C HIS A 134 51.41 -66.95 -82.98
N LYS A 135 51.37 -66.34 -84.16
CA LYS A 135 51.08 -64.91 -84.34
C LYS A 135 49.72 -64.52 -83.79
N LYS A 136 48.68 -65.34 -84.00
CA LYS A 136 47.37 -65.11 -83.40
C LYS A 136 47.43 -65.17 -81.87
N ARG A 137 48.06 -66.20 -81.29
CA ARG A 137 48.25 -66.29 -79.83
C ARG A 137 49.11 -65.15 -79.30
N GLU A 138 50.14 -64.73 -80.02
CA GLU A 138 51.05 -63.66 -79.59
C GLU A 138 50.38 -62.30 -79.67
N THR A 139 49.55 -62.06 -80.69
CA THR A 139 48.70 -60.85 -80.77
C THR A 139 47.62 -60.85 -79.69
N GLU A 140 46.92 -61.96 -79.47
CA GLU A 140 45.95 -62.11 -78.37
C GLU A 140 46.62 -61.90 -76.99
N LEU A 141 47.79 -62.48 -76.77
CA LEU A 141 48.54 -62.30 -75.53
C LEU A 141 49.07 -60.87 -75.39
N ARG A 142 49.53 -60.23 -76.47
CA ARG A 142 49.96 -58.82 -76.44
C ARG A 142 48.79 -57.88 -76.11
N VAL A 143 47.64 -58.06 -76.74
CA VAL A 143 46.43 -57.30 -76.43
C VAL A 143 46.03 -57.51 -74.96
N ARG A 144 46.05 -58.76 -74.48
CA ARG A 144 45.72 -59.07 -73.09
C ARG A 144 46.73 -58.48 -72.09
N LEU A 145 48.00 -58.40 -72.49
CA LEU A 145 49.06 -57.81 -71.66
C LEU A 145 48.91 -56.29 -71.60
N GLU A 146 48.61 -55.62 -72.72
CA GLU A 146 48.29 -54.19 -72.76
C GLU A 146 47.04 -53.84 -71.92
N GLU A 147 45.99 -54.68 -71.97
CA GLU A 147 44.80 -54.52 -71.13
C GLU A 147 45.15 -54.64 -69.64
N LEU A 148 45.92 -55.66 -69.25
CA LEU A 148 46.34 -55.87 -67.86
C LEU A 148 47.25 -54.75 -67.34
N GLU A 149 48.16 -54.23 -68.17
CA GLU A 149 49.02 -53.10 -67.81
C GLU A 149 48.20 -51.83 -67.60
N LYS A 150 47.22 -51.57 -68.45
CA LYS A 150 46.30 -50.43 -68.30
C LYS A 150 45.46 -50.54 -67.03
N ASP A 151 44.95 -51.72 -66.71
CA ASP A 151 44.18 -51.97 -65.48
C ASP A 151 45.05 -51.82 -64.22
N ALA A 152 46.31 -52.29 -64.26
CA ALA A 152 47.25 -52.13 -63.16
C ALA A 152 47.56 -50.66 -62.86
N GLU A 153 47.76 -49.84 -63.89
CA GLU A 153 48.03 -48.40 -63.72
C GLU A 153 46.79 -47.66 -63.17
N GLN A 154 45.58 -48.02 -63.62
CA GLN A 154 44.34 -47.48 -63.05
C GLN A 154 44.19 -47.83 -61.56
N HIS A 155 44.41 -49.08 -61.19
CA HIS A 155 44.37 -49.49 -59.78
C HIS A 155 45.43 -48.76 -58.94
N ARG A 156 46.65 -48.60 -59.46
CA ARG A 156 47.72 -47.85 -58.78
C ARG A 156 47.31 -46.39 -58.55
N ALA A 157 46.71 -45.72 -59.55
CA ALA A 157 46.22 -44.36 -59.41
C ALA A 157 45.10 -44.23 -58.35
N ILE A 158 44.16 -45.18 -58.33
CA ILE A 158 43.08 -45.21 -57.33
C ILE A 158 43.66 -45.39 -55.92
N VAL A 159 44.57 -46.37 -55.73
CA VAL A 159 45.23 -46.62 -54.44
C VAL A 159 46.01 -45.40 -53.97
N HIS A 160 46.74 -44.73 -54.85
CA HIS A 160 47.45 -43.50 -54.52
C HIS A 160 46.48 -42.40 -54.06
N SER A 161 45.41 -42.16 -54.81
CA SER A 161 44.39 -41.15 -54.45
C SER A 161 43.71 -41.42 -53.10
N LEU A 162 43.42 -42.69 -52.79
CA LEU A 162 42.84 -43.09 -51.51
C LEU A 162 43.85 -42.93 -50.36
N THR A 163 45.11 -43.31 -50.60
CA THR A 163 46.18 -43.17 -49.61
C THR A 163 46.36 -41.70 -49.21
N THR A 164 46.43 -40.79 -50.18
CA THR A 164 46.52 -39.34 -49.93
C THR A 164 45.34 -38.81 -49.12
N LYS A 165 44.10 -39.20 -49.47
CA LYS A 165 42.90 -38.81 -48.72
C LYS A 165 42.92 -39.31 -47.27
N TYR A 166 43.42 -40.51 -47.03
CA TYR A 166 43.53 -41.06 -45.67
C TYR A 166 44.59 -40.32 -44.86
N VAL A 167 45.75 -39.99 -45.45
CA VAL A 167 46.79 -39.19 -44.79
C VAL A 167 46.26 -37.81 -44.39
N GLU A 168 45.63 -37.08 -45.31
CA GLU A 168 45.03 -35.75 -45.01
C GLU A 168 43.96 -35.82 -43.91
N THR A 169 43.23 -36.93 -43.83
CA THR A 169 42.21 -37.14 -42.78
C THR A 169 42.87 -37.42 -41.43
N ILE A 170 43.94 -38.22 -41.41
CA ILE A 170 44.71 -38.49 -40.19
C ILE A 170 45.33 -37.20 -39.65
N ASP A 171 45.95 -36.38 -40.50
CA ASP A 171 46.58 -35.12 -40.08
C ASP A 171 45.56 -34.14 -39.49
N ARG A 172 44.38 -34.02 -40.12
CA ARG A 172 43.28 -33.21 -39.57
C ARG A 172 42.83 -33.72 -38.20
N LEU A 173 42.64 -35.03 -38.05
CA LEU A 173 42.23 -35.63 -36.78
C LEU A 173 43.30 -35.46 -35.69
N GLN A 174 44.59 -35.54 -36.05
CA GLN A 174 45.69 -35.30 -35.12
C GLN A 174 45.74 -33.84 -34.66
N SER A 175 45.54 -32.88 -35.57
CA SER A 175 45.44 -31.45 -35.24
C SER A 175 44.25 -31.16 -34.32
N ASP A 176 43.09 -31.74 -34.61
CA ASP A 176 41.89 -31.59 -33.79
C ASP A 176 42.06 -32.20 -32.40
N LYS A 177 42.70 -33.37 -32.30
CA LYS A 177 43.04 -33.99 -31.02
C LYS A 177 43.91 -33.09 -30.16
N ALA A 178 45.01 -32.56 -30.71
CA ALA A 178 45.91 -31.67 -29.97
C ALA A 178 45.18 -30.39 -29.51
N ARG A 179 44.33 -29.81 -30.36
CA ARG A 179 43.50 -28.65 -30.02
C ARG A 179 42.52 -28.94 -28.88
N LEU A 180 41.87 -30.11 -28.89
CA LEU A 180 40.95 -30.53 -27.83
C LEU A 180 41.67 -30.83 -26.51
N GLU A 181 42.87 -31.40 -26.56
CA GLU A 181 43.70 -31.64 -25.36
C GLU A 181 44.06 -30.33 -24.65
N VAL A 182 44.51 -29.30 -25.40
CA VAL A 182 44.81 -27.97 -24.83
C VAL A 182 43.56 -27.32 -24.24
N LYS A 183 42.42 -27.43 -24.92
CA LYS A 183 41.14 -26.92 -24.42
C LYS A 183 40.72 -27.65 -23.13
N GLY A 184 40.90 -28.97 -23.07
CA GLY A 184 40.63 -29.78 -21.89
C GLY A 184 41.48 -29.35 -20.69
N GLN A 185 42.78 -29.18 -20.88
CA GLN A 185 43.69 -28.72 -19.82
C GLN A 185 43.34 -27.31 -19.31
N THR A 186 42.88 -26.43 -20.21
CA THR A 186 42.46 -25.07 -19.83
C THR A 186 41.20 -25.10 -18.99
N LEU A 187 40.18 -25.84 -19.42
CA LEU A 187 38.94 -26.01 -18.66
C LEU A 187 39.18 -26.67 -17.29
N GLU A 188 40.13 -27.62 -17.19
CA GLU A 188 40.50 -28.22 -15.91
C GLU A 188 41.13 -27.19 -14.96
N ARG A 189 41.95 -26.29 -15.48
CA ARG A 189 42.60 -25.21 -14.71
C ARG A 189 41.56 -24.21 -14.20
N ASP A 190 40.65 -23.78 -15.06
CA ASP A 190 39.56 -22.86 -14.72
C ASP A 190 38.62 -23.49 -13.68
N ALA A 191 38.29 -24.78 -13.83
CA ALA A 191 37.46 -25.50 -12.87
C ALA A 191 38.10 -25.57 -11.47
N LYS A 192 39.44 -25.74 -11.39
CA LYS A 192 40.17 -25.70 -10.11
C LYS A 192 40.13 -24.31 -9.48
N GLU A 193 40.32 -23.25 -10.27
CA GLU A 193 40.23 -21.88 -9.78
C GLU A 193 38.83 -21.52 -9.27
N CYS A 194 37.78 -21.91 -10.00
CA CYS A 194 36.40 -21.73 -9.56
C CYS A 194 36.10 -22.43 -8.22
N ARG A 195 36.66 -23.62 -8.00
CA ARG A 195 36.53 -24.34 -6.71
C ARG A 195 37.19 -23.56 -5.57
N ILE A 196 38.42 -23.09 -5.76
CA ILE A 196 39.14 -22.30 -4.74
C ILE A 196 38.36 -21.04 -4.37
N ARG A 197 37.87 -20.28 -5.36
CA ARG A 197 37.06 -19.07 -5.11
C ARG A 197 35.77 -19.38 -4.35
N THR A 198 35.15 -20.53 -4.64
CA THR A 198 33.94 -20.97 -3.94
C THR A 198 34.23 -21.29 -2.47
N ASP A 199 35.33 -21.99 -2.19
CA ASP A 199 35.76 -22.32 -0.83
C ASP A 199 36.11 -21.06 -0.01
N GLU A 200 36.80 -20.10 -0.62
CA GLU A 200 37.10 -18.79 -0.01
C GLU A 200 35.83 -18.02 0.34
N CYS A 201 34.87 -17.94 -0.59
CA CYS A 201 33.59 -17.31 -0.37
C CYS A 201 32.81 -17.99 0.77
N GLN A 202 32.79 -19.33 0.79
CA GLN A 202 32.15 -20.09 1.86
C GLN A 202 32.81 -19.83 3.22
N GLN A 203 34.14 -19.71 3.26
CA GLN A 203 34.87 -19.42 4.49
C GLN A 203 34.58 -17.99 4.99
N GLN A 204 34.53 -17.00 4.09
CA GLN A 204 34.13 -15.63 4.42
C GLN A 204 32.71 -15.58 4.99
N LEU A 205 31.76 -16.28 4.36
CA LEU A 205 30.38 -16.38 4.85
C LEU A 205 30.32 -16.94 6.27
N ARG A 206 31.07 -18.02 6.56
CA ARG A 206 31.14 -18.61 7.91
C ARG A 206 31.73 -17.63 8.93
N ARG A 207 32.75 -16.86 8.55
CA ARG A 207 33.33 -15.81 9.43
C ARG A 207 32.30 -14.73 9.74
N CYS A 208 31.62 -14.20 8.73
CA CYS A 208 30.55 -13.21 8.91
C CYS A 208 29.42 -13.73 9.80
N GLN A 209 28.95 -14.97 9.57
CA GLN A 209 27.91 -15.59 10.40
C GLN A 209 28.34 -15.73 11.86
N SER A 210 29.60 -16.10 12.10
CA SER A 210 30.15 -16.24 13.45
C SER A 210 30.22 -14.90 14.18
N GLU A 211 30.67 -13.85 13.50
CA GLU A 211 30.76 -12.51 14.05
C GLU A 211 29.38 -11.90 14.33
N LEU A 212 28.43 -12.02 13.39
CA LEU A 212 27.03 -11.63 13.57
C LEU A 212 26.40 -12.36 14.77
N SER A 213 26.64 -13.66 14.89
CA SER A 213 26.12 -14.46 16.01
C SER A 213 26.70 -13.99 17.36
N ARG A 214 27.99 -13.61 17.39
CA ARG A 214 28.65 -13.05 18.57
C ARG A 214 28.03 -11.70 18.94
N GLN A 215 27.86 -10.81 17.97
CA GLN A 215 27.24 -9.50 18.18
C GLN A 215 25.78 -9.61 18.62
N LEU A 216 25.02 -10.54 18.06
CA LEU A 216 23.64 -10.82 18.46
C LEU A 216 23.57 -11.29 19.92
N LYS A 217 24.41 -12.24 20.31
CA LYS A 217 24.47 -12.74 21.70
C LYS A 217 24.85 -11.61 22.67
N GLN A 218 25.84 -10.81 22.32
CA GLN A 218 26.27 -9.67 23.12
C GLN A 218 25.11 -8.65 23.28
N SER A 219 24.48 -8.26 22.17
CA SER A 219 23.36 -7.31 22.19
C SER A 219 22.17 -7.86 22.97
N SER A 220 21.83 -9.14 22.80
CA SER A 220 20.76 -9.81 23.55
C SER A 220 21.05 -9.86 25.04
N SER A 221 22.30 -10.10 25.44
CA SER A 221 22.72 -10.07 26.86
C SER A 221 22.59 -8.67 27.43
N VAL A 222 23.04 -7.64 26.70
CA VAL A 222 22.92 -6.24 27.12
C VAL A 222 21.44 -5.85 27.26
N ILE A 223 20.59 -6.24 26.31
CA ILE A 223 19.14 -5.97 26.39
C ILE A 223 18.54 -6.67 27.62
N GLN A 224 18.83 -7.95 27.83
CA GLN A 224 18.28 -8.72 28.95
C GLN A 224 18.73 -8.18 30.31
N GLU A 225 19.97 -7.69 30.41
CA GLU A 225 20.54 -7.19 31.67
C GLU A 225 20.22 -5.71 31.93
N LYS A 226 20.18 -4.89 30.87
CA LYS A 226 20.08 -3.42 30.98
C LYS A 226 18.71 -2.85 30.59
N VAL A 227 17.81 -3.64 30.00
CA VAL A 227 16.44 -3.24 29.67
C VAL A 227 15.45 -4.07 30.50
N PRO A 228 15.20 -3.69 31.77
CA PRO A 228 14.35 -4.47 32.67
C PRO A 228 12.85 -4.41 32.31
N PHE A 229 12.43 -3.48 31.45
CA PHE A 229 11.03 -3.30 31.06
C PHE A 229 10.89 -3.47 29.56
N ASN A 230 10.46 -4.67 29.14
CA ASN A 230 9.99 -4.91 27.78
C ASN A 230 8.46 -5.07 27.84
N ASP A 231 7.77 -3.93 27.74
CA ASP A 231 6.32 -3.83 27.73
C ASP A 231 5.67 -4.09 26.37
N THR A 232 6.47 -4.40 25.34
CA THR A 232 5.94 -4.72 24.01
C THR A 232 4.97 -5.91 24.00
N LYS A 233 4.96 -6.73 25.05
CA LYS A 233 3.97 -7.82 25.25
C LYS A 233 2.61 -7.35 25.77
N PHE A 234 2.52 -6.15 26.34
CA PHE A 234 1.31 -5.59 26.93
C PHE A 234 0.70 -4.55 25.98
N ASN A 235 -0.31 -4.95 25.22
CA ASN A 235 -0.97 -4.09 24.22
C ASN A 235 -1.53 -2.80 24.82
N GLU A 236 -2.01 -2.84 26.07
CA GLU A 236 -2.53 -1.65 26.76
C GLU A 236 -1.45 -0.56 26.94
N TYR A 237 -0.22 -0.92 27.30
CA TYR A 237 0.88 0.04 27.40
C TYR A 237 1.39 0.47 26.03
N ASN A 238 1.42 -0.45 25.05
CA ASN A 238 1.75 -0.10 23.67
C ASN A 238 0.77 0.92 23.08
N SER A 239 -0.51 0.89 23.48
CA SER A 239 -1.52 1.86 23.02
C SER A 239 -1.16 3.32 23.40
N LEU A 240 -0.32 3.52 24.42
CA LEU A 240 0.18 4.84 24.82
C LEU A 240 1.30 5.35 23.90
N ASN A 241 1.90 4.49 23.07
CA ASN A 241 2.93 4.86 22.11
C ASN A 241 2.31 5.51 20.86
N VAL A 242 1.79 6.73 21.03
CA VAL A 242 1.14 7.51 19.97
C VAL A 242 2.20 8.15 19.05
N PRO A 243 2.23 7.84 17.75
CA PRO A 243 3.19 8.45 16.82
C PRO A 243 2.83 9.92 16.51
N SER A 244 3.75 10.64 15.88
CA SER A 244 3.50 12.02 15.47
C SER A 244 2.63 12.09 14.22
N HIS A 245 1.68 13.03 14.20
CA HIS A 245 0.85 13.27 13.01
C HIS A 245 1.70 13.72 11.82
N ASN A 246 1.54 13.05 10.68
CA ASN A 246 2.29 13.29 9.47
C ASN A 246 1.41 13.97 8.42
N ARG A 247 1.33 15.31 8.50
CA ARG A 247 0.53 16.13 7.58
C ARG A 247 0.91 15.90 6.11
N ARG A 248 2.20 15.71 5.82
CA ARG A 248 2.69 15.47 4.45
C ARG A 248 2.16 14.16 3.89
N HIS A 249 2.19 13.09 4.68
CA HIS A 249 1.61 11.81 4.28
C HIS A 249 0.11 11.94 4.05
N GLN A 250 -0.61 12.61 4.96
CA GLN A 250 -2.06 12.78 4.86
C GLN A 250 -2.49 13.58 3.61
N LEU A 251 -1.77 14.66 3.27
CA LEU A 251 -2.01 15.42 2.04
C LEU A 251 -1.71 14.58 0.79
N LYS A 252 -0.59 13.84 0.79
CA LYS A 252 -0.26 12.93 -0.33
C LYS A 252 -1.31 11.82 -0.49
N ALA A 253 -1.82 11.26 0.61
CA ALA A 253 -2.90 10.26 0.57
C ALA A 253 -4.15 10.83 -0.11
N ARG A 254 -4.55 12.05 0.25
CA ARG A 254 -5.68 12.74 -0.37
C ARG A 254 -5.44 13.00 -1.86
N ASP A 255 -4.27 13.50 -2.24
CA ASP A 255 -3.91 13.79 -3.63
C ASP A 255 -3.91 12.53 -4.51
N VAL A 256 -3.33 11.44 -3.99
CA VAL A 256 -3.29 10.13 -4.67
C VAL A 256 -4.70 9.56 -4.80
N THR A 257 -5.51 9.57 -3.75
CA THR A 257 -6.90 9.10 -3.82
C THR A 257 -7.74 9.99 -4.75
N GLY A 258 -7.50 11.29 -4.80
CA GLY A 258 -8.18 12.21 -5.74
C GLY A 258 -7.84 11.91 -7.21
N GLN A 259 -6.58 11.61 -7.51
CA GLN A 259 -6.19 11.13 -8.85
C GLN A 259 -6.84 9.78 -9.18
N ALA A 260 -6.83 8.84 -8.23
CA ALA A 260 -7.49 7.55 -8.40
C ALA A 260 -8.99 7.72 -8.68
N LEU A 261 -9.67 8.64 -7.99
CA LEU A 261 -11.08 8.95 -8.21
C LEU A 261 -11.34 9.38 -9.64
N SER A 262 -10.53 10.27 -10.20
CA SER A 262 -10.68 10.69 -11.61
C SER A 262 -10.59 9.51 -12.58
N PHE A 263 -9.69 8.56 -12.34
CA PHE A 263 -9.59 7.35 -13.16
C PHE A 263 -10.76 6.38 -12.95
N ILE A 264 -11.30 6.29 -11.74
CA ILE A 264 -12.51 5.48 -11.47
C ILE A 264 -13.72 6.07 -12.19
N GLN A 265 -13.86 7.40 -12.23
CA GLN A 265 -14.93 8.07 -12.99
C GLN A 265 -14.83 7.79 -14.50
N ASP A 266 -13.62 7.91 -15.06
CA ASP A 266 -13.34 7.55 -16.45
C ASP A 266 -13.65 6.06 -16.72
N LEU A 267 -13.30 5.18 -15.78
CA LEU A 267 -13.55 3.74 -15.87
C LEU A 267 -15.06 3.44 -15.86
N VAL A 268 -15.80 4.03 -14.93
CA VAL A 268 -17.26 3.90 -14.82
C VAL A 268 -17.93 4.36 -16.11
N ALA A 269 -17.54 5.51 -16.65
CA ALA A 269 -18.06 6.00 -17.94
C ALA A 269 -17.77 5.03 -19.10
N ALA A 270 -16.53 4.52 -19.19
CA ALA A 270 -16.14 3.56 -20.23
C ALA A 270 -16.91 2.24 -20.12
N LEU A 271 -17.10 1.72 -18.91
CA LEU A 271 -17.84 0.48 -18.64
C LEU A 271 -19.34 0.63 -18.96
N LEU A 272 -19.97 1.72 -18.54
CA LEU A 272 -21.38 2.00 -18.86
C LEU A 272 -21.60 2.04 -20.39
N ASN A 273 -20.73 2.75 -21.10
CA ASN A 273 -20.78 2.82 -22.56
C ASN A 273 -20.57 1.44 -23.20
N PHE A 274 -19.57 0.68 -22.73
CA PHE A 274 -19.29 -0.66 -23.25
C PHE A 274 -20.50 -1.60 -23.10
N HIS A 275 -21.10 -1.66 -21.92
CA HIS A 275 -22.29 -2.49 -21.68
C HIS A 275 -23.50 -2.02 -22.49
N THR A 276 -23.72 -0.71 -22.58
CA THR A 276 -24.82 -0.12 -23.36
C THR A 276 -24.69 -0.40 -24.86
N TYR A 277 -23.51 -0.24 -25.44
CA TYR A 277 -23.30 -0.53 -26.86
C TYR A 277 -23.28 -2.04 -27.14
N THR A 278 -22.87 -2.86 -26.17
CA THR A 278 -23.02 -4.32 -26.26
C THR A 278 -24.50 -4.72 -26.29
N GLU A 279 -25.33 -4.12 -25.42
CA GLU A 279 -26.78 -4.32 -25.41
C GLU A 279 -27.40 -3.96 -26.75
N GLN A 280 -27.06 -2.79 -27.29
CA GLN A 280 -27.55 -2.35 -28.61
C GLN A 280 -27.13 -3.31 -29.71
N ARG A 281 -25.87 -3.77 -29.71
CA ARG A 281 -25.36 -4.66 -30.75
C ARG A 281 -26.06 -6.01 -30.76
N VAL A 282 -26.38 -6.56 -29.59
CA VAL A 282 -27.13 -7.82 -29.44
C VAL A 282 -28.52 -7.75 -30.11
N HIS A 283 -29.09 -6.56 -30.29
CA HIS A 283 -30.35 -6.35 -31.03
C HIS A 283 -30.17 -6.14 -32.54
N ILE A 284 -28.94 -6.07 -33.03
CA ILE A 284 -28.62 -5.74 -34.43
C ILE A 284 -27.95 -6.92 -35.13
N TYR A 285 -27.12 -7.68 -34.42
CA TYR A 285 -26.34 -8.79 -34.97
C TYR A 285 -26.37 -10.00 -34.02
N PRO A 286 -26.54 -11.24 -34.51
CA PRO A 286 -26.51 -11.67 -35.92
C PRO A 286 -27.78 -11.41 -36.74
N LEU A 287 -28.92 -11.16 -36.09
CA LEU A 287 -30.19 -10.82 -36.72
C LEU A 287 -30.67 -9.45 -36.21
N ASP A 288 -31.12 -8.59 -37.11
CA ASP A 288 -31.66 -7.28 -36.72
C ASP A 288 -33.08 -7.44 -36.18
N SER A 289 -33.27 -7.04 -34.92
CA SER A 289 -34.55 -7.07 -34.19
C SER A 289 -35.69 -6.30 -34.86
N SER A 290 -35.36 -5.37 -35.77
CA SER A 290 -36.36 -4.67 -36.58
C SER A 290 -36.95 -5.51 -37.72
N ILE A 291 -36.30 -6.62 -38.07
CA ILE A 291 -36.66 -7.52 -39.18
C ILE A 291 -37.13 -8.87 -38.63
N GLU A 292 -36.42 -9.42 -37.64
CA GLU A 292 -36.69 -10.75 -37.08
C GLU A 292 -36.68 -10.73 -35.54
N PRO A 293 -37.43 -11.63 -34.87
CA PRO A 293 -37.39 -11.71 -33.41
C PRO A 293 -36.01 -12.14 -32.90
N ILE A 294 -35.53 -11.48 -31.84
CA ILE A 294 -34.27 -11.83 -31.16
C ILE A 294 -34.37 -13.22 -30.54
N SER A 295 -33.26 -13.98 -30.53
CA SER A 295 -33.19 -15.26 -29.85
C SER A 295 -33.56 -15.13 -28.35
N PRO A 296 -34.20 -16.14 -27.74
CA PRO A 296 -34.51 -16.09 -26.30
C PRO A 296 -33.28 -15.88 -25.41
N LEU A 297 -32.12 -16.38 -25.85
CA LEU A 297 -30.84 -16.16 -25.20
C LEU A 297 -30.44 -14.67 -25.21
N ASN A 298 -30.38 -14.06 -26.40
CA ASN A 298 -29.95 -12.68 -26.57
C ASN A 298 -30.96 -11.69 -25.97
N GLN A 299 -32.25 -12.02 -25.95
CA GLN A 299 -33.25 -11.24 -25.23
C GLN A 299 -32.95 -11.19 -23.73
N LYS A 300 -32.61 -12.35 -23.12
CA LYS A 300 -32.23 -12.41 -21.70
C LYS A 300 -30.89 -11.75 -21.42
N PHE A 301 -29.93 -11.88 -22.33
CA PHE A 301 -28.64 -11.20 -22.24
C PHE A 301 -28.80 -9.68 -22.23
N SER A 302 -29.59 -9.15 -23.16
CA SER A 302 -29.94 -7.73 -23.22
C SER A 302 -30.61 -7.26 -21.93
N GLN A 303 -31.57 -8.00 -21.38
CA GLN A 303 -32.22 -7.62 -20.12
C GLN A 303 -31.21 -7.47 -18.99
N TYR A 304 -30.24 -8.39 -18.87
CA TYR A 304 -29.18 -8.25 -17.88
C TYR A 304 -28.22 -7.11 -18.19
N LEU A 305 -27.86 -6.88 -19.45
CA LEU A 305 -27.04 -5.72 -19.81
C LEU A 305 -27.75 -4.40 -19.48
N HIS A 306 -29.07 -4.31 -19.63
CA HIS A 306 -29.83 -3.12 -19.26
C HIS A 306 -29.70 -2.75 -17.77
N GLU A 307 -29.52 -3.75 -16.90
CA GLU A 307 -29.30 -3.56 -15.46
C GLU A 307 -27.90 -2.96 -15.13
N ASN A 308 -26.99 -2.81 -16.10
CA ASN A 308 -25.58 -2.48 -15.86
C ASN A 308 -25.37 -1.24 -14.95
N ALA A 309 -26.18 -0.19 -15.14
CA ALA A 309 -26.01 1.06 -14.43
C ALA A 309 -26.14 0.90 -12.90
N ALA A 310 -26.98 -0.04 -12.45
CA ALA A 310 -27.19 -0.33 -11.02
C ALA A 310 -25.94 -0.93 -10.35
N TYR A 311 -25.03 -1.52 -11.13
CA TYR A 311 -23.80 -2.14 -10.63
C TYR A 311 -22.56 -1.27 -10.86
N VAL A 312 -22.52 -0.51 -11.96
CA VAL A 312 -21.33 0.28 -12.33
C VAL A 312 -21.33 1.65 -11.64
N ARG A 313 -22.47 2.35 -11.53
CA ARG A 313 -22.56 3.68 -10.90
C ARG A 313 -22.13 3.70 -9.42
N PRO A 314 -22.52 2.71 -8.58
CA PRO A 314 -22.10 2.70 -7.18
C PRO A 314 -20.57 2.67 -6.96
N LEU A 315 -19.79 2.22 -7.95
CA LEU A 315 -18.33 2.26 -7.88
C LEU A 315 -17.81 3.70 -7.79
N GLU A 316 -18.38 4.61 -8.57
CA GLU A 316 -18.04 6.04 -8.54
C GLU A 316 -18.46 6.66 -7.21
N ASP A 317 -19.72 6.46 -6.81
CA ASP A 317 -20.28 7.09 -5.60
C ASP A 317 -19.53 6.66 -4.33
N SER A 318 -19.23 5.36 -4.20
CA SER A 318 -18.51 4.85 -3.03
C SER A 318 -17.03 5.26 -3.02
N PHE A 319 -16.37 5.36 -4.17
CA PHE A 319 -15.00 5.86 -4.22
C PHE A 319 -14.93 7.37 -3.96
N LEU A 320 -15.94 8.13 -4.37
CA LEU A 320 -16.08 9.55 -4.05
C LEU A 320 -16.23 9.77 -2.53
N GLN A 321 -17.07 8.96 -1.87
CA GLN A 321 -17.19 8.97 -0.41
C GLN A 321 -15.87 8.61 0.28
N PHE A 322 -15.13 7.63 -0.25
CA PHE A 322 -13.79 7.30 0.23
C PHE A 322 -12.85 8.51 0.13
N HIS A 323 -12.76 9.16 -1.03
CA HIS A 323 -11.95 10.37 -1.19
C HIS A 323 -12.36 11.49 -0.22
N GLN A 324 -13.65 11.76 -0.06
CA GLN A 324 -14.17 12.79 0.84
C GLN A 324 -13.88 12.51 2.32
N SER A 325 -13.79 11.23 2.71
CA SER A 325 -13.43 10.84 4.07
C SER A 325 -11.97 11.14 4.43
N ILE A 326 -11.09 11.34 3.44
CA ILE A 326 -9.68 11.68 3.65
C ILE A 326 -9.53 13.20 3.79
N THR A 327 -9.33 13.67 5.02
CA THR A 327 -9.11 15.10 5.33
C THR A 327 -7.78 15.33 6.04
N GLU A 328 -7.39 16.58 6.28
CA GLU A 328 -6.19 16.87 7.09
C GLU A 328 -6.32 16.40 8.55
N ASP A 329 -7.56 16.22 9.02
CA ASP A 329 -7.90 15.86 10.41
C ASP A 329 -8.29 14.39 10.55
N THR A 330 -7.95 13.57 9.55
CA THR A 330 -8.06 12.11 9.62
C THR A 330 -6.68 11.47 9.53
N VAL A 331 -6.60 10.19 9.88
CA VAL A 331 -5.41 9.35 9.71
C VAL A 331 -5.74 8.32 8.66
N THR A 332 -5.04 8.33 7.53
CA THR A 332 -5.29 7.38 6.44
C THR A 332 -4.37 6.16 6.59
N ILE A 333 -4.91 5.07 7.12
CA ILE A 333 -4.31 3.72 7.14
C ILE A 333 -5.42 2.70 6.88
N LEU A 334 -5.08 1.46 6.52
CA LEU A 334 -6.09 0.45 6.18
C LEU A 334 -7.05 0.17 7.34
N GLU A 335 -6.57 0.28 8.58
CA GLU A 335 -7.31 0.06 9.81
C GLU A 335 -8.34 1.17 10.11
N THR A 336 -8.15 2.39 9.57
CA THR A 336 -9.03 3.55 9.83
C THR A 336 -9.92 3.92 8.66
N VAL A 337 -9.64 3.41 7.46
CA VAL A 337 -10.38 3.73 6.24
C VAL A 337 -11.60 2.81 6.08
N VAL A 338 -12.66 3.10 6.83
CA VAL A 338 -13.90 2.32 6.82
C VAL A 338 -14.65 2.43 5.48
N THR A 339 -14.56 3.58 4.82
CA THR A 339 -15.25 3.86 3.53
C THR A 339 -14.70 3.05 2.35
N LEU A 340 -13.46 2.55 2.43
CA LEU A 340 -12.89 1.65 1.42
C LEU A 340 -13.67 0.33 1.33
N LYS A 341 -14.26 -0.13 2.44
CA LYS A 341 -15.09 -1.33 2.47
C LYS A 341 -16.33 -1.20 1.59
N ALA A 342 -17.00 -0.05 1.62
CA ALA A 342 -18.17 0.20 0.78
C ALA A 342 -17.81 0.12 -0.72
N PHE A 343 -16.65 0.68 -1.10
CA PHE A 343 -16.13 0.52 -2.45
C PHE A 343 -15.82 -0.94 -2.80
N ALA A 344 -15.21 -1.69 -1.89
CA ALA A 344 -14.90 -3.11 -2.08
C ALA A 344 -16.17 -3.97 -2.28
N GLU A 345 -17.23 -3.70 -1.51
CA GLU A 345 -18.54 -4.37 -1.62
C GLU A 345 -19.24 -4.04 -2.96
N ASN A 346 -19.18 -2.78 -3.41
CA ASN A 346 -19.71 -2.39 -4.72
C ASN A 346 -18.88 -2.98 -5.87
N PHE A 347 -17.55 -3.01 -5.75
CA PHE A 347 -16.67 -3.65 -6.71
C PHE A 347 -16.95 -5.16 -6.82
N ALA A 348 -17.15 -5.82 -5.68
CA ALA A 348 -17.59 -7.20 -5.64
C ALA A 348 -18.94 -7.38 -6.34
N SER A 349 -19.92 -6.50 -6.09
CA SER A 349 -21.23 -6.56 -6.73
C SER A 349 -21.14 -6.44 -8.25
N TYR A 350 -20.28 -5.55 -8.76
CA TYR A 350 -20.00 -5.43 -10.18
C TYR A 350 -19.32 -6.67 -10.76
N THR A 351 -18.35 -7.26 -10.07
CA THR A 351 -17.71 -8.51 -10.53
C THR A 351 -18.71 -9.67 -10.57
N HIS A 352 -19.61 -9.79 -9.59
CA HIS A 352 -20.69 -10.78 -9.63
C HIS A 352 -21.65 -10.53 -10.81
N PHE A 353 -21.91 -9.27 -11.16
CA PHE A 353 -22.65 -8.92 -12.37
C PHE A 353 -21.93 -9.40 -13.63
N LEU A 354 -20.62 -9.19 -13.75
CA LEU A 354 -19.83 -9.72 -14.87
C LEU A 354 -19.92 -11.25 -14.97
N LEU A 355 -19.82 -11.96 -13.84
CA LEU A 355 -19.98 -13.40 -13.79
C LEU A 355 -21.40 -13.86 -14.18
N LYS A 356 -22.43 -13.11 -13.80
CA LYS A 356 -23.84 -13.36 -14.17
C LYS A 356 -24.03 -13.27 -15.69
N ILE A 357 -23.44 -12.28 -16.34
CA ILE A 357 -23.62 -12.05 -17.79
C ILE A 357 -22.66 -12.87 -18.67
N LEU A 358 -21.51 -13.30 -18.14
CA LEU A 358 -20.49 -14.06 -18.86
C LEU A 358 -21.03 -15.24 -19.69
N PRO A 359 -21.84 -16.18 -19.14
CA PRO A 359 -22.32 -17.31 -19.92
C PRO A 359 -23.20 -16.88 -21.10
N TYR A 360 -23.97 -15.80 -20.94
CA TYR A 360 -24.82 -15.24 -22.01
C TYR A 360 -23.99 -14.58 -23.08
N GLN A 361 -22.95 -13.83 -22.70
CA GLN A 361 -22.03 -13.20 -23.66
C GLN A 361 -21.28 -14.25 -24.50
N LEU A 362 -20.83 -15.34 -23.86
CA LEU A 362 -20.17 -16.44 -24.57
C LEU A 362 -21.12 -17.14 -25.53
N LYS A 363 -22.34 -17.48 -25.08
CA LYS A 363 -23.35 -18.11 -25.93
C LYS A 363 -23.84 -17.19 -27.05
N SER A 364 -23.91 -15.88 -26.81
CA SER A 364 -24.23 -14.88 -27.84
C SER A 364 -23.19 -14.89 -28.97
N LEU A 365 -21.89 -14.96 -28.63
CA LEU A 365 -20.82 -15.12 -29.60
C LEU A 365 -20.84 -16.49 -30.30
N GLU A 366 -21.33 -17.56 -29.66
CA GLU A 366 -21.55 -18.86 -30.30
C GLU A 366 -22.70 -18.79 -31.32
N GLU A 367 -23.81 -18.13 -30.99
CA GLU A 367 -24.91 -17.89 -31.95
C GLU A 367 -24.42 -17.07 -33.17
N GLU A 368 -23.51 -16.11 -32.97
CA GLU A 368 -22.85 -15.40 -34.08
C GLU A 368 -21.97 -16.31 -34.95
N CYS A 369 -21.36 -17.35 -34.38
CA CYS A 369 -20.60 -18.36 -35.15
C CYS A 369 -21.51 -19.27 -35.98
N GLU A 370 -22.73 -19.53 -35.48
CA GLU A 370 -23.73 -20.37 -36.14
C GLU A 370 -24.52 -19.62 -37.22
N ALA A 371 -24.35 -18.29 -37.32
CA ALA A 371 -25.04 -17.45 -38.29
C ALA A 371 -24.69 -17.85 -39.75
N PRO A 372 -25.66 -17.85 -40.69
CA PRO A 372 -25.45 -18.36 -42.07
C PRO A 372 -24.32 -17.68 -42.86
N LEU A 373 -24.01 -16.42 -42.56
CA LEU A 373 -22.98 -15.63 -43.23
C LEU A 373 -21.67 -15.53 -42.43
N CYS A 374 -21.54 -16.31 -41.35
CA CYS A 374 -20.33 -16.32 -40.54
C CYS A 374 -19.20 -17.05 -41.29
N THR A 375 -18.13 -16.33 -41.59
CA THR A 375 -16.94 -16.91 -42.23
C THR A 375 -16.06 -17.63 -41.21
N ALA A 376 -15.16 -18.50 -41.68
CA ALA A 376 -14.16 -19.12 -40.81
C ALA A 376 -13.28 -18.08 -40.08
N ALA A 377 -12.99 -16.95 -40.74
CA ALA A 377 -12.26 -15.84 -40.14
C ALA A 377 -13.05 -15.17 -39.01
N LEU A 378 -14.35 -14.92 -39.19
CA LEU A 378 -15.23 -14.39 -38.14
C LEU A 378 -15.38 -15.38 -36.98
N THR A 379 -15.54 -16.67 -37.27
CA THR A 379 -15.59 -17.72 -36.25
C THR A 379 -14.32 -17.72 -35.40
N ALA A 380 -13.14 -17.64 -36.02
CA ALA A 380 -11.87 -17.55 -35.30
C ALA A 380 -11.81 -16.31 -34.39
N LYS A 381 -12.23 -15.14 -34.89
CA LYS A 381 -12.26 -13.90 -34.08
C LYS A 381 -13.27 -13.97 -32.93
N ASN A 382 -14.43 -14.58 -33.14
CA ASN A 382 -15.42 -14.81 -32.08
C ASN A 382 -14.87 -15.73 -30.98
N GLN A 383 -14.15 -16.79 -31.34
CA GLN A 383 -13.49 -17.67 -30.37
C GLN A 383 -12.38 -16.95 -29.57
N GLU A 384 -11.58 -16.12 -30.24
CA GLU A 384 -10.60 -15.25 -29.56
C GLU A 384 -11.28 -14.30 -28.57
N LEU A 385 -12.38 -13.63 -28.97
CA LEU A 385 -13.15 -12.76 -28.09
C LEU A 385 -13.78 -13.50 -26.90
N GLN A 386 -14.28 -14.72 -27.10
CA GLN A 386 -14.74 -15.56 -25.99
C GLN A 386 -13.62 -15.82 -24.97
N SER A 387 -12.40 -16.06 -25.43
CA SER A 387 -11.22 -16.22 -24.58
C SER A 387 -10.91 -14.93 -23.82
N ASP A 388 -10.97 -13.78 -24.49
CA ASP A 388 -10.64 -12.49 -23.89
C ASP A 388 -11.67 -12.02 -22.87
N VAL A 389 -12.96 -12.19 -23.14
CA VAL A 389 -14.03 -11.88 -22.17
C VAL A 389 -13.87 -12.71 -20.89
N LYS A 390 -13.48 -13.98 -21.00
CA LYS A 390 -13.14 -14.83 -19.85
C LYS A 390 -11.93 -14.28 -19.08
N LYS A 391 -10.87 -13.88 -19.77
CA LYS A 391 -9.66 -13.30 -19.15
C LYS A 391 -9.97 -11.99 -18.42
N VAL A 392 -10.73 -11.09 -19.05
CA VAL A 392 -11.14 -9.81 -18.45
C VAL A 392 -11.98 -10.06 -17.20
N THR A 393 -12.97 -10.96 -17.28
CA THR A 393 -13.81 -11.31 -16.11
C THR A 393 -12.96 -11.90 -14.97
N SER A 394 -12.05 -12.81 -15.28
CA SER A 394 -11.12 -13.38 -14.29
C SER A 394 -10.18 -12.35 -13.67
N ALA A 395 -9.76 -11.33 -14.43
CA ALA A 395 -8.98 -10.23 -13.90
C ALA A 395 -9.78 -9.40 -12.89
N PHE A 396 -11.07 -9.12 -13.15
CA PHE A 396 -11.96 -8.47 -12.17
C PHE A 396 -12.17 -9.30 -10.90
N GLU A 397 -12.30 -10.63 -10.99
CA GLU A 397 -12.37 -11.53 -9.81
C GLU A 397 -11.11 -11.49 -8.95
N LYS A 398 -9.93 -11.48 -9.58
CA LYS A 398 -8.65 -11.35 -8.87
C LYS A 398 -8.51 -9.98 -8.22
N LEU A 399 -8.86 -8.90 -8.92
CA LEU A 399 -8.87 -7.54 -8.38
C LEU A 399 -9.80 -7.44 -7.16
N GLN A 400 -11.01 -7.98 -7.26
CA GLN A 400 -11.97 -8.02 -6.15
C GLN A 400 -11.35 -8.69 -4.92
N SER A 401 -10.63 -9.79 -5.10
CA SER A 401 -10.00 -10.52 -4.00
C SER A 401 -8.96 -9.66 -3.28
N TYR A 402 -8.09 -8.96 -4.01
CA TYR A 402 -7.08 -8.07 -3.42
C TYR A 402 -7.69 -6.81 -2.78
N ILE A 403 -8.70 -6.21 -3.42
CA ILE A 403 -9.40 -5.04 -2.87
C ILE A 403 -10.10 -5.40 -1.56
N ASN A 404 -10.79 -6.56 -1.50
CA ASN A 404 -11.40 -7.05 -0.27
C ASN A 404 -10.36 -7.33 0.82
N LEU A 405 -9.21 -7.90 0.48
CA LEU A 405 -8.11 -8.11 1.43
C LEU A 405 -7.59 -6.80 2.03
N LEU A 406 -7.52 -5.73 1.24
CA LEU A 406 -7.09 -4.41 1.72
C LEU A 406 -8.18 -3.68 2.52
N ALA A 407 -9.46 -3.99 2.31
CA ALA A 407 -10.56 -3.40 3.05
C ALA A 407 -10.83 -4.06 4.41
N LEU A 408 -10.47 -5.33 4.59
CA LEU A 408 -10.68 -6.12 5.82
C LEU A 408 -10.16 -5.46 7.12
N PRO A 409 -8.95 -4.85 7.16
CA PRO A 409 -8.40 -4.28 8.39
C PRO A 409 -9.29 -3.20 9.04
N SER A 410 -10.17 -2.55 8.28
CA SER A 410 -11.11 -1.54 8.79
C SER A 410 -12.27 -2.10 9.63
N VAL A 411 -12.51 -3.42 9.56
CA VAL A 411 -13.63 -4.09 10.23
C VAL A 411 -13.14 -5.11 11.25
N GLN A 412 -12.04 -5.78 10.93
CA GLN A 412 -11.47 -6.83 11.77
C GLN A 412 -9.98 -6.58 11.96
N GLN A 413 -9.62 -6.16 13.18
CA GLN A 413 -8.23 -6.07 13.60
C GLN A 413 -7.56 -7.45 13.47
N ASP A 414 -6.31 -7.46 13.00
CA ASP A 414 -5.47 -8.66 12.75
C ASP A 414 -5.91 -9.60 11.60
N ALA A 415 -6.87 -9.21 10.74
CA ALA A 415 -7.30 -10.05 9.62
C ALA A 415 -6.20 -10.31 8.57
N VAL A 416 -5.28 -9.35 8.38
CA VAL A 416 -4.17 -9.44 7.43
C VAL A 416 -2.87 -9.05 8.14
N PRO A 417 -1.85 -9.94 8.21
CA PRO A 417 -0.55 -9.59 8.78
C PRO A 417 0.09 -8.44 7.99
N GLN A 418 0.59 -7.40 8.66
CA GLN A 418 1.22 -6.25 8.00
C GLN A 418 2.38 -6.62 7.07
N SER A 419 3.11 -7.68 7.39
CA SER A 419 4.18 -8.22 6.54
C SER A 419 3.68 -8.66 5.15
N SER A 420 2.40 -8.99 5.03
CA SER A 420 1.76 -9.40 3.77
C SER A 420 1.11 -8.24 3.01
N THR A 421 0.84 -7.09 3.64
CA THR A 421 0.17 -5.95 3.01
C THR A 421 0.95 -5.40 1.81
N SER A 422 2.28 -5.30 1.92
CA SER A 422 3.13 -4.90 0.80
C SER A 422 3.05 -5.86 -0.39
N ALA A 423 2.99 -7.17 -0.10
CA ALA A 423 2.79 -8.19 -1.12
C ALA A 423 1.41 -8.07 -1.78
N VAL A 424 0.34 -7.82 -0.99
CA VAL A 424 -1.02 -7.62 -1.52
C VAL A 424 -1.07 -6.42 -2.46
N PHE A 425 -0.48 -5.28 -2.09
CA PHE A 425 -0.39 -4.11 -2.97
C PHE A 425 0.40 -4.38 -4.25
N THR A 426 1.51 -5.11 -4.15
CA THR A 426 2.32 -5.49 -5.32
C THR A 426 1.54 -6.39 -6.28
N GLN A 427 0.80 -7.36 -5.74
CA GLN A 427 -0.03 -8.25 -6.55
C GLN A 427 -1.25 -7.55 -7.14
N LEU A 428 -1.85 -6.60 -6.41
CA LEU A 428 -2.89 -5.73 -6.95
C LEU A 428 -2.37 -4.92 -8.14
N ALA A 429 -1.16 -4.35 -8.05
CA ALA A 429 -0.52 -3.65 -9.16
C ALA A 429 -0.32 -4.55 -10.38
N ALA A 430 0.21 -5.77 -10.19
CA ALA A 430 0.39 -6.74 -11.26
C ALA A 430 -0.94 -7.18 -11.89
N CYS A 431 -1.99 -7.32 -11.08
CA CYS A 431 -3.34 -7.66 -11.54
C CYS A 431 -3.97 -6.53 -12.36
N LEU A 432 -3.71 -5.26 -12.02
CA LEU A 432 -4.16 -4.10 -12.80
C LEU A 432 -3.50 -4.06 -14.19
N HIS A 433 -2.20 -4.37 -14.28
CA HIS A 433 -1.53 -4.53 -15.59
C HIS A 433 -2.11 -5.70 -16.38
N SER A 434 -2.35 -6.83 -15.71
CA SER A 434 -2.98 -7.99 -16.36
C SER A 434 -4.39 -7.69 -16.89
N LEU A 435 -5.17 -6.86 -16.17
CA LEU A 435 -6.47 -6.36 -16.64
C LEU A 435 -6.30 -5.48 -17.88
N HIS A 436 -5.35 -4.54 -17.87
CA HIS A 436 -5.08 -3.68 -19.02
C HIS A 436 -4.72 -4.49 -20.26
N ASP A 437 -3.81 -5.46 -20.13
CA ASP A 437 -3.39 -6.32 -21.24
C ASP A 437 -4.57 -7.15 -21.79
N ALA A 438 -5.42 -7.68 -20.91
CA ALA A 438 -6.61 -8.44 -21.31
C ALA A 438 -7.63 -7.55 -22.07
N VAL A 439 -7.89 -6.33 -21.59
CA VAL A 439 -8.77 -5.37 -22.27
C VAL A 439 -8.19 -4.92 -23.61
N LYS A 440 -6.88 -4.70 -23.67
CA LYS A 440 -6.17 -4.29 -24.88
C LYS A 440 -6.24 -5.36 -25.98
N GLU A 441 -6.00 -6.62 -25.64
CA GLU A 441 -6.16 -7.72 -26.60
C GLU A 441 -7.62 -7.89 -27.01
N MET A 442 -8.59 -7.79 -26.08
CA MET A 442 -10.02 -7.78 -26.41
C MET A 442 -10.38 -6.68 -27.41
N SER A 443 -9.89 -5.45 -27.18
CA SER A 443 -10.10 -4.31 -28.08
C SER A 443 -9.53 -4.56 -29.48
N LYS A 444 -8.33 -5.14 -29.56
CA LYS A 444 -7.66 -5.49 -30.81
C LYS A 444 -8.43 -6.58 -31.58
N HIS A 445 -8.83 -7.66 -30.93
CA HIS A 445 -9.60 -8.71 -31.61
C HIS A 445 -10.99 -8.24 -32.03
N TYR A 446 -11.61 -7.36 -31.23
CA TYR A 446 -12.89 -6.75 -31.61
C TYR A 446 -12.75 -5.83 -32.83
N ASN A 447 -11.68 -5.03 -32.90
CA ASN A 447 -11.41 -4.17 -34.04
C ASN A 447 -11.24 -4.97 -35.34
N GLN A 448 -10.50 -6.08 -35.26
CA GLN A 448 -10.33 -7.00 -36.38
C GLN A 448 -11.65 -7.67 -36.77
N LYS A 449 -12.46 -8.10 -35.80
CA LYS A 449 -13.80 -8.64 -36.03
C LYS A 449 -14.68 -7.63 -36.77
N ALA A 450 -14.77 -6.40 -36.26
CA ALA A 450 -15.58 -5.34 -36.86
C ALA A 450 -15.14 -5.04 -38.30
N GLY A 451 -13.83 -5.08 -38.60
CA GLY A 451 -13.33 -4.94 -39.97
C GLY A 451 -13.82 -6.04 -40.92
N ILE A 452 -13.84 -7.29 -40.46
CA ILE A 452 -14.35 -8.42 -41.27
C ILE A 452 -15.89 -8.35 -41.40
N GLU A 453 -16.60 -7.91 -40.35
CA GLU A 453 -18.05 -7.71 -40.40
C GLU A 453 -18.48 -6.65 -41.42
N GLN A 454 -17.66 -5.61 -41.63
CA GLN A 454 -17.91 -4.57 -42.64
C GLN A 454 -17.85 -5.08 -44.08
N GLU A 455 -17.16 -6.21 -44.31
CA GLU A 455 -17.08 -6.84 -45.63
C GLU A 455 -18.29 -7.74 -45.93
N LEU A 456 -19.18 -7.96 -44.95
CA LEU A 456 -20.36 -8.80 -45.15
C LEU A 456 -21.44 -8.09 -45.99
N PRO A 457 -22.13 -8.81 -46.89
CA PRO A 457 -23.18 -8.23 -47.72
C PRO A 457 -24.43 -7.81 -46.93
N THR A 458 -24.59 -8.29 -45.69
CA THR A 458 -25.71 -7.96 -44.78
C THR A 458 -25.39 -6.86 -43.79
N VAL A 459 -24.24 -6.18 -43.91
CA VAL A 459 -23.88 -5.10 -43.00
C VAL A 459 -24.89 -3.95 -43.11
N THR A 460 -25.40 -3.50 -41.96
CA THR A 460 -26.30 -2.35 -41.88
C THR A 460 -25.54 -1.13 -41.36
N GLN A 461 -25.98 0.08 -41.73
CA GLN A 461 -25.40 1.31 -41.19
C GLN A 461 -25.52 1.35 -39.66
N LYS A 462 -26.63 0.83 -39.13
CA LYS A 462 -26.88 0.71 -37.68
C LYS A 462 -25.78 -0.15 -37.03
N LEU A 463 -25.48 -1.33 -37.60
CA LEU A 463 -24.38 -2.19 -37.12
C LEU A 463 -23.03 -1.47 -37.16
N CYS A 464 -22.69 -0.80 -38.25
CA CYS A 464 -21.44 -0.05 -38.36
C CYS A 464 -21.31 1.01 -37.26
N THR A 465 -22.35 1.85 -37.09
CA THR A 465 -22.33 2.92 -36.08
C THR A 465 -22.25 2.36 -34.65
N THR A 466 -22.99 1.31 -34.33
CA THR A 466 -22.93 0.68 -33.01
C THR A 466 -21.57 0.02 -32.76
N SER A 467 -20.98 -0.64 -33.76
CA SER A 467 -19.64 -1.22 -33.67
C SER A 467 -18.56 -0.16 -33.50
N GLU A 468 -18.65 1.00 -34.16
CA GLU A 468 -17.76 2.14 -33.95
C GLU A 468 -17.87 2.71 -32.53
N CYS A 469 -19.08 2.89 -32.01
CA CYS A 469 -19.31 3.33 -30.64
C CYS A 469 -18.75 2.33 -29.61
N LEU A 470 -18.95 1.03 -29.85
CA LEU A 470 -18.43 -0.03 -29.00
C LEU A 470 -16.89 -0.06 -29.03
N LEU A 471 -16.28 0.05 -30.21
CA LEU A 471 -14.82 0.19 -30.36
C LEU A 471 -14.28 1.44 -29.65
N GLY A 472 -14.98 2.57 -29.75
CA GLY A 472 -14.67 3.79 -29.00
C GLY A 472 -14.66 3.54 -27.49
N SER A 473 -15.70 2.87 -26.97
CA SER A 473 -15.78 2.52 -25.55
C SER A 473 -14.66 1.55 -25.10
N LEU A 474 -14.29 0.57 -25.94
CA LEU A 474 -13.15 -0.33 -25.70
C LEU A 474 -11.81 0.40 -25.75
N GLY A 475 -11.67 1.40 -26.62
CA GLY A 475 -10.52 2.28 -26.68
C GLY A 475 -10.37 3.11 -25.40
N SER A 476 -11.48 3.70 -24.91
CA SER A 476 -11.53 4.38 -23.61
C SER A 476 -11.19 3.44 -22.46
N LEU A 477 -11.74 2.21 -22.46
CA LEU A 477 -11.47 1.20 -21.43
C LEU A 477 -10.00 0.77 -21.42
N THR A 478 -9.41 0.58 -22.59
CA THR A 478 -7.97 0.27 -22.75
C THR A 478 -7.11 1.42 -22.22
N SER A 479 -7.47 2.66 -22.56
CA SER A 479 -6.75 3.85 -22.09
C SER A 479 -6.81 3.99 -20.57
N VAL A 480 -8.01 3.92 -19.96
CA VAL A 480 -8.18 4.13 -18.53
C VAL A 480 -7.58 3.01 -17.70
N THR A 481 -7.72 1.74 -18.11
CA THR A 481 -7.08 0.61 -17.41
C THR A 481 -5.56 0.73 -17.43
N GLY A 482 -4.97 1.19 -18.54
CA GLY A 482 -3.53 1.46 -18.64
C GLY A 482 -3.07 2.64 -17.76
N LYS A 483 -3.86 3.72 -17.71
CA LYS A 483 -3.63 4.84 -16.78
C LYS A 483 -3.67 4.38 -15.33
N ILE A 484 -4.69 3.60 -14.94
CA ILE A 484 -4.83 3.05 -13.58
C ILE A 484 -3.63 2.17 -13.22
N ALA A 485 -3.25 1.24 -14.10
CA ALA A 485 -2.13 0.32 -13.83
C ALA A 485 -0.80 1.08 -13.66
N THR A 486 -0.53 2.04 -14.55
CA THR A 486 0.67 2.88 -14.48
C THR A 486 0.67 3.77 -13.23
N PHE A 487 -0.45 4.42 -12.94
CA PHE A 487 -0.63 5.24 -11.74
C PHE A 487 -0.37 4.44 -10.47
N PHE A 488 -0.94 3.23 -10.38
CA PHE A 488 -0.82 2.40 -9.19
C PHE A 488 0.63 1.94 -8.99
N SER A 489 1.31 1.50 -10.05
CA SER A 489 2.73 1.14 -10.00
C SER A 489 3.63 2.32 -9.61
N ASN A 490 3.39 3.51 -10.15
CA ASN A 490 4.17 4.70 -9.84
C ASN A 490 4.01 5.16 -8.37
N ASN A 491 2.89 4.80 -7.74
CA ASN A 491 2.60 5.11 -6.34
C ASN A 491 2.76 3.90 -5.40
N LEU A 492 3.31 2.77 -5.89
CA LEU A 492 3.41 1.54 -5.10
C LEU A 492 4.26 1.72 -3.83
N ASP A 493 5.36 2.45 -3.92
CA ASP A 493 6.21 2.76 -2.76
C ASP A 493 5.44 3.54 -1.67
N PHE A 494 4.50 4.39 -2.08
CA PHE A 494 3.66 5.12 -1.13
C PHE A 494 2.66 4.20 -0.43
N PHE A 495 2.03 3.28 -1.16
CA PHE A 495 1.06 2.33 -0.59
C PHE A 495 1.72 1.27 0.30
N THR A 496 2.97 0.91 0.03
CA THR A 496 3.70 -0.14 0.76
C THR A 496 4.51 0.38 1.96
N SER A 497 4.80 1.69 2.00
CA SER A 497 5.56 2.29 3.09
C SER A 497 4.70 2.53 4.33
N PRO A 498 5.14 2.15 5.54
CA PRO A 498 4.40 2.41 6.76
C PRO A 498 4.33 3.92 7.03
N ALA A 499 3.12 4.47 6.96
CA ALA A 499 2.83 5.88 7.13
C ALA A 499 2.99 6.38 8.58
N TYR A 500 2.57 5.54 9.52
CA TYR A 500 2.50 5.80 10.94
C TYR A 500 2.99 4.54 11.67
N SER A 501 4.16 4.64 12.32
CA SER A 501 4.67 3.57 13.18
C SER A 501 5.20 4.18 14.48
N PRO A 502 4.84 3.61 15.65
CA PRO A 502 5.45 4.00 16.90
C PRO A 502 6.96 3.81 16.85
N ARG A 503 7.71 4.74 17.46
CA ARG A 503 9.18 4.73 17.40
C ARG A 503 9.72 3.42 18.00
N GLY A 504 10.41 2.61 17.20
CA GLY A 504 10.97 1.32 17.63
C GLY A 504 10.00 0.13 17.57
N SER A 505 8.79 0.31 17.05
CA SER A 505 7.81 -0.76 16.82
C SER A 505 7.62 -1.05 15.34
N SER A 506 7.51 -2.33 14.99
CA SER A 506 7.09 -2.81 13.67
C SER A 506 5.60 -3.20 13.64
N LEU A 507 4.85 -2.91 14.71
CA LEU A 507 3.44 -3.24 14.83
C LEU A 507 2.56 -2.18 14.16
N ALA A 508 1.37 -2.63 13.76
CA ALA A 508 0.33 -1.78 13.20
C ALA A 508 -0.07 -0.67 14.15
N LEU A 509 -0.44 0.48 13.58
CA LEU A 509 -1.08 1.54 14.34
C LEU A 509 -2.47 1.06 14.75
N ASP A 510 -2.74 1.02 16.04
CA ASP A 510 -4.08 0.76 16.55
C ASP A 510 -5.01 1.95 16.20
N PRO A 511 -6.23 1.73 15.71
CA PRO A 511 -7.27 2.76 15.62
C PRO A 511 -7.38 3.68 16.85
N LEU A 512 -7.22 3.14 18.08
CA LEU A 512 -7.21 3.94 19.31
C LEU A 512 -6.00 4.91 19.39
N GLN A 513 -4.83 4.48 18.91
CA GLN A 513 -3.66 5.34 18.78
C GLN A 513 -3.89 6.45 17.74
N ALA A 514 -4.57 6.13 16.62
CA ALA A 514 -4.92 7.10 15.59
C ALA A 514 -5.86 8.19 16.14
N GLU A 515 -6.90 7.79 16.88
CA GLU A 515 -7.85 8.70 17.54
C GLU A 515 -7.13 9.58 18.58
N THR A 516 -6.29 8.97 19.42
CA THR A 516 -5.51 9.70 20.44
C THR A 516 -4.55 10.69 19.80
N MET A 517 -3.90 10.32 18.68
CA MET A 517 -3.02 11.21 17.91
C MET A 517 -3.77 12.44 17.41
N LEU A 518 -4.97 12.26 16.83
CA LEU A 518 -5.81 13.36 16.35
C LEU A 518 -6.31 14.24 17.49
N ALA A 519 -6.77 13.65 18.59
CA ALA A 519 -7.18 14.40 19.77
C ALA A 519 -6.03 15.25 20.33
N ASN A 520 -4.82 14.72 20.38
CA ASN A 520 -3.63 15.45 20.81
C ASN A 520 -3.24 16.56 19.81
N LYS A 521 -3.34 16.31 18.50
CA LYS A 521 -3.15 17.33 17.46
C LYS A 521 -4.14 18.49 17.66
N GLN A 522 -5.42 18.19 17.86
CA GLN A 522 -6.46 19.20 18.07
C GLN A 522 -6.23 20.00 19.36
N LYS A 523 -5.89 19.32 20.47
CA LYS A 523 -5.53 19.99 21.74
C LYS A 523 -4.33 20.92 21.56
N ALA A 524 -3.28 20.46 20.87
CA ALA A 524 -2.10 21.28 20.58
C ALA A 524 -2.44 22.49 19.69
N ALA A 525 -3.24 22.28 18.64
CA ALA A 525 -3.71 23.36 17.77
C ALA A 525 -4.55 24.40 18.54
N ALA A 526 -5.47 23.94 19.38
CA ALA A 526 -6.30 24.79 20.24
C ALA A 526 -5.44 25.59 21.23
N TYR A 527 -4.44 24.96 21.85
CA TYR A 527 -3.49 25.65 22.73
C TYR A 527 -2.69 26.73 22.00
N ILE A 528 -2.09 26.41 20.84
CA ILE A 528 -1.35 27.39 20.04
C ILE A 528 -2.26 28.52 19.57
N HIS A 529 -3.50 28.21 19.18
CA HIS A 529 -4.50 29.23 18.83
C HIS A 529 -4.83 30.13 20.03
N ALA A 530 -5.02 29.56 21.22
CA ALA A 530 -5.26 30.32 22.45
C ALA A 530 -4.07 31.23 22.82
N VAL A 531 -2.83 30.75 22.64
CA VAL A 531 -1.61 31.55 22.87
C VAL A 531 -1.46 32.68 21.85
N LYS A 532 -1.81 32.43 20.58
CA LYS A 532 -1.77 33.44 19.51
C LYS A 532 -2.93 34.42 19.54
N LYS A 533 -4.02 34.11 20.25
CA LYS A 533 -5.16 35.01 20.41
C LYS A 533 -4.69 36.28 21.11
N ALA A 534 -4.84 37.42 20.43
CA ALA A 534 -4.52 38.71 21.02
C ALA A 534 -5.27 38.85 22.36
N ARG A 535 -4.53 39.21 23.41
CA ARG A 535 -5.15 39.47 24.71
C ARG A 535 -6.20 40.57 24.52
N PRO A 536 -7.42 40.41 25.06
CA PRO A 536 -8.39 41.49 25.08
C PRO A 536 -7.74 42.74 25.66
N GLN A 537 -8.07 43.92 25.11
CA GLN A 537 -7.60 45.18 25.69
C GLN A 537 -8.05 45.21 27.16
N SER A 538 -7.07 45.19 28.05
CA SER A 538 -7.29 45.20 29.50
C SER A 538 -6.70 46.49 30.04
N VAL A 539 -7.42 47.13 30.94
CA VAL A 539 -6.94 48.33 31.63
C VAL A 539 -5.75 47.92 32.49
N PRO A 540 -4.58 48.56 32.36
CA PRO A 540 -3.43 48.29 33.20
C PRO A 540 -3.81 48.25 34.68
N TYR A 541 -3.30 47.29 35.44
CA TYR A 541 -3.73 47.04 36.83
C TYR A 541 -3.70 48.30 37.71
N ARG A 542 -2.70 49.17 37.49
CA ARG A 542 -2.58 50.45 38.21
C ARG A 542 -3.74 51.40 37.90
N GLU A 543 -4.16 51.49 36.64
CA GLU A 543 -5.31 52.28 36.21
C GLU A 543 -6.63 51.64 36.70
N ALA A 544 -6.74 50.32 36.69
CA ALA A 544 -7.90 49.62 37.24
C ALA A 544 -8.07 49.90 38.75
N LEU A 545 -6.97 49.91 39.50
CA LEU A 545 -6.98 50.29 40.92
C LEU A 545 -7.34 51.77 41.14
N ALA A 546 -6.83 52.67 40.29
CA ALA A 546 -7.19 54.09 40.35
C ALA A 546 -8.67 54.30 40.05
N ASN A 547 -9.19 53.69 39.00
CA ASN A 547 -10.60 53.72 38.62
C ASN A 547 -11.48 53.13 39.71
N ARG A 548 -11.08 52.01 40.33
CA ARG A 548 -11.79 51.44 41.48
C ARG A 548 -11.85 52.42 42.65
N ARG A 549 -10.75 53.06 43.02
CA ARG A 549 -10.74 54.06 44.11
C ARG A 549 -11.67 55.24 43.80
N ILE A 550 -11.63 55.74 42.56
CA ILE A 550 -12.52 56.82 42.11
C ILE A 550 -13.98 56.37 42.20
N LEU A 551 -14.32 55.18 41.69
CA LEU A 551 -15.67 54.65 41.78
C LEU A 551 -16.14 54.48 43.23
N THR A 552 -15.30 53.90 44.10
CA THR A 552 -15.62 53.75 45.52
C THR A 552 -15.86 55.10 46.20
N SER A 553 -14.98 56.09 45.97
CA SER A 553 -15.18 57.44 46.50
C SER A 553 -16.43 58.14 45.96
N SER A 554 -16.78 57.89 44.69
CA SER A 554 -17.97 58.43 44.05
C SER A 554 -19.25 57.78 44.59
N THR A 555 -19.22 56.46 44.84
CA THR A 555 -20.33 55.75 45.49
C THR A 555 -20.53 56.19 46.92
N GLU A 556 -19.45 56.34 47.70
CA GLU A 556 -19.50 56.85 49.08
C GLU A 556 -20.02 58.29 49.11
N SER A 557 -19.57 59.14 48.18
CA SER A 557 -20.07 60.52 48.04
C SER A 557 -21.55 60.56 47.69
N ARG A 558 -22.00 59.69 46.75
CA ARG A 558 -23.42 59.58 46.36
C ARG A 558 -24.28 59.09 47.52
N GLU A 559 -23.79 58.14 48.31
CA GLU A 559 -24.48 57.63 49.49
C GLU A 559 -24.59 58.71 50.58
N GLY A 560 -23.51 59.45 50.84
CA GLY A 560 -23.52 60.60 51.75
C GLY A 560 -24.51 61.70 51.31
N LEU A 561 -24.53 62.05 50.01
CA LEU A 561 -25.52 62.97 49.44
C LEU A 561 -26.95 62.45 49.58
N SER A 562 -27.17 61.16 49.35
CA SER A 562 -28.49 60.53 49.53
C SER A 562 -28.97 60.61 50.98
N GLN A 563 -28.08 60.36 51.95
CA GLN A 563 -28.40 60.50 53.37
C GLN A 563 -28.71 61.96 53.72
N GLN A 564 -27.95 62.93 53.19
CA GLN A 564 -28.21 64.35 53.41
C GLN A 564 -29.57 64.78 52.82
N VAL A 565 -29.91 64.29 51.63
CA VAL A 565 -31.23 64.54 51.02
C VAL A 565 -32.34 63.94 51.88
N GLN A 566 -32.19 62.71 52.34
CA GLN A 566 -33.19 62.07 53.22
C GLN A 566 -33.37 62.84 54.53
N GLN A 567 -32.28 63.25 55.18
CA GLN A 567 -32.34 64.09 56.39
C GLN A 567 -33.04 65.44 56.13
N SER A 568 -32.78 66.05 54.97
CA SER A 568 -33.44 67.30 54.58
C SER A 568 -34.95 67.10 54.35
N GLN A 569 -35.35 65.99 53.73
CA GLN A 569 -36.75 65.63 53.52
C GLN A 569 -37.48 65.35 54.84
N GLU A 570 -36.85 64.63 55.76
CA GLU A 570 -37.40 64.40 57.10
C GLU A 570 -37.57 65.72 57.86
N LYS A 571 -36.60 66.64 57.73
CA LYS A 571 -36.72 67.98 58.33
C LYS A 571 -37.87 68.78 57.72
N ILE A 572 -38.03 68.74 56.40
CA ILE A 572 -39.17 69.38 55.70
C ILE A 572 -40.49 68.80 56.20
N ALA A 573 -40.61 67.47 56.29
CA ALA A 573 -41.83 66.82 56.77
C ALA A 573 -42.19 67.23 58.21
N ARG A 574 -41.19 67.38 59.10
CA ARG A 574 -41.42 67.91 60.46
C ARG A 574 -41.90 69.35 60.44
N LEU A 575 -41.28 70.20 59.62
CA LEU A 575 -41.70 71.60 59.46
C LEU A 575 -43.11 71.71 58.86
N GLU A 576 -43.48 70.81 57.96
CA GLU A 576 -44.84 70.71 57.42
C GLU A 576 -45.84 70.31 58.52
N GLN A 577 -45.50 69.33 59.36
CA GLN A 577 -46.31 68.94 60.52
C GLN A 577 -46.47 70.10 61.52
N GLU A 578 -45.39 70.85 61.79
CA GLU A 578 -45.44 72.05 62.64
C GLU A 578 -46.31 73.15 62.02
N LYS A 579 -46.21 73.37 60.70
CA LYS A 579 -47.06 74.31 59.98
C LYS A 579 -48.54 73.92 60.11
N GLU A 580 -48.88 72.65 59.94
CA GLU A 580 -50.25 72.16 60.13
C GLU A 580 -50.73 72.35 61.57
N HIS A 581 -49.88 72.04 62.56
CA HIS A 581 -50.16 72.29 63.96
C HIS A 581 -50.48 73.76 64.25
N TRP A 582 -49.63 74.69 63.79
CA TRP A 582 -49.85 76.13 63.97
C TRP A 582 -51.06 76.64 63.19
N LEU A 583 -51.36 76.07 62.02
CA LEU A 583 -52.57 76.40 61.27
C LEU A 583 -53.83 75.99 62.05
N LEU A 584 -53.83 74.80 62.66
CA LEU A 584 -54.92 74.33 63.51
C LEU A 584 -55.06 75.19 64.78
N GLU A 585 -53.95 75.56 65.42
CA GLU A 585 -53.98 76.49 66.55
C GLU A 585 -54.54 77.87 66.16
N ALA A 586 -54.15 78.41 65.01
CA ALA A 586 -54.68 79.67 64.51
C ALA A 586 -56.19 79.59 64.22
N GLN A 587 -56.67 78.48 63.63
CA GLN A 587 -58.10 78.23 63.43
C GLN A 587 -58.84 78.11 64.77
N LEU A 588 -58.30 77.38 65.74
CA LEU A 588 -58.88 77.28 67.08
C LEU A 588 -58.94 78.64 67.77
N GLY A 589 -57.88 79.46 67.62
CA GLY A 589 -57.83 80.84 68.08
C GLY A 589 -58.91 81.70 67.43
N LYS A 590 -59.12 81.56 66.12
CA LYS A 590 -60.19 82.25 65.40
C LYS A 590 -61.58 81.86 65.90
N VAL A 591 -61.84 80.57 66.12
CA VAL A 591 -63.12 80.08 66.69
C VAL A 591 -63.33 80.60 68.10
N ARG A 592 -62.29 80.65 68.94
CA ARG A 592 -62.36 81.26 70.28
C ARG A 592 -62.69 82.75 70.19
N LEU A 593 -62.05 83.48 69.27
CA LEU A 593 -62.31 84.89 69.03
C LEU A 593 -63.75 85.11 68.54
N GLU A 594 -64.24 84.32 67.60
CA GLU A 594 -65.64 84.37 67.12
C GLU A 594 -66.62 84.10 68.27
N LYS A 595 -66.32 83.15 69.15
CA LYS A 595 -67.13 82.85 70.34
C LYS A 595 -67.11 83.99 71.37
N GLU A 596 -65.97 84.63 71.59
CA GLU A 596 -65.88 85.82 72.46
C GLU A 596 -66.56 87.04 71.82
N ASN A 597 -66.44 87.24 70.51
CA ASN A 597 -67.19 88.28 69.80
C ASN A 597 -68.71 88.03 69.89
N GLN A 598 -69.16 86.79 69.77
CA GLN A 598 -70.57 86.45 69.97
C GLN A 598 -71.00 86.73 71.42
N ARG A 599 -70.16 86.42 72.41
CA ARG A 599 -70.40 86.81 73.81
C ARG A 599 -70.48 88.33 73.98
N ILE A 600 -69.61 89.10 73.31
CA ILE A 600 -69.65 90.56 73.33
C ILE A 600 -70.98 91.05 72.74
N VAL A 601 -71.39 90.53 71.58
CA VAL A 601 -72.68 90.88 70.95
C VAL A 601 -73.87 90.49 71.85
N ASP A 602 -73.84 89.31 72.46
CA ASP A 602 -74.89 88.85 73.38
C ASP A 602 -74.95 89.73 74.65
N LEU A 603 -73.78 90.14 75.16
CA LEU A 603 -73.67 91.08 76.28
C LEU A 603 -74.15 92.48 75.88
N GLU A 604 -73.82 92.99 74.69
CA GLU A 604 -74.31 94.25 74.13
C GLU A 604 -75.83 94.22 73.94
N ALA A 605 -76.39 93.10 73.47
CA ALA A 605 -77.83 92.90 73.34
C ALA A 605 -78.54 92.83 74.71
N GLN A 606 -77.93 92.20 75.72
CA GLN A 606 -78.43 92.22 77.10
C GLN A 606 -78.34 93.62 77.72
N LEU A 607 -77.30 94.39 77.40
CA LEU A 607 -77.13 95.78 77.83
C LEU A 607 -78.15 96.72 77.15
N ALA A 608 -78.48 96.45 75.87
CA ALA A 608 -79.54 97.14 75.14
C ALA A 608 -80.96 96.79 75.63
N ALA A 609 -81.18 95.56 76.13
CA ALA A 609 -82.46 95.14 76.69
C ALA A 609 -82.76 95.73 78.08
N ALA A 610 -81.75 96.15 78.84
CA ALA A 610 -81.89 96.68 80.20
C ALA A 610 -82.29 98.17 80.26
N LEU A 611 -82.26 98.90 79.15
CA LEU A 611 -82.62 100.33 79.09
C LEU A 611 -83.79 100.54 78.11
N GLY A 612 -84.96 100.85 78.65
CA GLY A 612 -86.20 101.00 77.88
C GLY A 612 -86.14 102.10 76.82
N GLY A 613 -86.61 101.73 75.62
CA GLY A 613 -87.32 102.58 74.66
C GLY A 613 -86.58 103.82 74.13
N SER A 614 -85.81 103.66 73.05
CA SER A 614 -85.49 104.77 72.14
C SER A 614 -84.97 104.23 70.79
N PRO A 615 -85.49 104.70 69.64
CA PRO A 615 -85.14 104.19 68.33
C PRO A 615 -83.94 104.95 67.76
N ASN A 616 -82.73 104.42 67.91
CA ASN A 616 -81.65 104.63 66.94
C ASN A 616 -80.54 103.62 67.21
N PRO A 617 -80.20 102.79 66.23
CA PRO A 617 -78.89 103.03 65.65
C PRO A 617 -78.95 102.83 64.14
N GLN A 618 -78.75 103.92 63.40
CA GLN A 618 -78.19 103.78 62.06
C GLN A 618 -76.70 103.46 62.18
N THR A 619 -76.41 102.17 62.17
CA THR A 619 -75.17 101.57 61.69
C THR A 619 -75.49 100.90 60.35
N ALA A 620 -75.09 101.53 59.23
CA ALA A 620 -74.94 100.96 57.87
C ALA A 620 -74.49 102.09 56.91
N PRO A 621 -73.82 101.82 55.77
CA PRO A 621 -73.36 100.54 55.21
C PRO A 621 -71.80 100.56 55.16
N ALA A 622 -71.02 99.70 54.50
CA ALA A 622 -71.16 98.53 53.64
C ALA A 622 -69.76 97.89 53.69
N SER A 623 -69.62 96.57 53.78
CA SER A 623 -69.52 95.70 52.58
C SER A 623 -68.51 96.23 51.57
N ARG A 624 -67.36 95.58 51.43
CA ARG A 624 -67.10 94.53 50.42
C ARG A 624 -67.11 95.08 48.99
N LEU A 625 -66.08 94.65 48.25
CA LEU A 625 -65.64 95.02 46.89
C LEU A 625 -64.46 96.00 47.02
N THR A 626 -63.25 95.68 46.58
CA THR A 626 -62.91 94.97 45.34
C THR A 626 -61.59 94.21 45.47
N GLN A 627 -61.55 93.02 44.85
CA GLN A 627 -60.35 92.41 44.27
C GLN A 627 -59.64 93.41 43.34
N THR A 628 -58.46 92.99 42.88
CA THR A 628 -57.68 93.52 41.75
C THR A 628 -56.85 94.75 42.10
N HIS A 629 -55.60 94.84 41.67
CA HIS A 629 -54.60 93.92 41.12
C HIS A 629 -53.43 94.88 40.86
N GLU A 630 -52.22 94.32 40.82
CA GLU A 630 -51.14 94.83 39.97
C GLU A 630 -50.54 96.20 40.34
N GLU A 631 -49.27 96.18 40.74
CA GLU A 631 -48.14 96.46 39.83
C GLU A 631 -47.99 97.98 39.65
N VAL A 632 -46.81 98.57 39.67
CA VAL A 632 -45.55 98.07 39.13
C VAL A 632 -44.42 98.98 39.62
N GLU A 633 -43.20 98.49 39.45
CA GLU A 633 -41.99 99.29 39.22
C GLU A 633 -41.31 100.03 40.37
N THR A 634 -39.98 100.15 40.42
CA THR A 634 -38.82 99.41 39.86
C THR A 634 -37.59 100.08 40.49
N GLU A 635 -36.47 99.37 40.59
CA GLU A 635 -35.08 99.90 40.46
C GLU A 635 -34.12 98.72 40.77
N GLN A 636 -33.62 97.99 39.76
CA GLN A 636 -32.43 98.22 38.92
C GLN A 636 -31.05 98.01 39.60
N ASN A 637 -30.58 96.76 39.46
CA ASN A 637 -29.22 96.26 39.15
C ASN A 637 -27.96 97.01 39.62
N ALA A 638 -27.11 96.26 40.35
CA ALA A 638 -25.65 96.33 40.24
C ALA A 638 -25.00 94.93 40.42
N THR A 639 -24.36 94.47 39.35
CA THR A 639 -23.43 93.32 39.19
C THR A 639 -22.21 93.42 40.13
N GLY A 640 -21.55 92.37 40.65
CA GLY A 640 -21.22 91.04 40.13
C GLY A 640 -19.70 90.92 39.95
N LYS A 641 -18.98 90.24 40.87
CA LYS A 641 -17.67 89.55 40.69
C LYS A 641 -17.21 88.82 41.98
N GLU A 642 -16.48 87.73 41.78
CA GLU A 642 -16.07 86.65 42.69
C GLU A 642 -15.19 87.02 43.89
N ALA A 643 -15.27 86.25 44.99
CA ALA A 643 -14.14 85.52 45.60
C ALA A 643 -14.58 84.70 46.85
N THR A 644 -14.40 83.38 46.75
CA THR A 644 -13.89 82.41 47.73
C THR A 644 -14.06 82.68 49.24
N LEU A 645 -14.76 81.80 49.95
CA LEU A 645 -14.50 81.55 51.38
C LEU A 645 -14.52 80.05 51.70
N CYS A 646 -13.43 79.65 52.35
CA CYS A 646 -13.09 78.35 52.88
C CYS A 646 -13.13 78.46 54.42
N THR A 647 -13.74 77.52 55.14
CA THR A 647 -13.67 77.27 56.61
C THR A 647 -14.66 76.13 56.91
N SER A 648 -14.47 75.13 57.79
CA SER A 648 -13.88 75.04 59.13
C SER A 648 -13.79 73.53 59.47
N LEU A 649 -12.65 72.95 59.88
CA LEU A 649 -12.15 72.73 61.26
C LEU A 649 -12.95 71.72 62.14
N VAL A 650 -12.33 70.55 62.40
CA VAL A 650 -12.63 69.54 63.45
C VAL A 650 -11.26 69.18 64.07
N GLY A 651 -11.02 69.01 65.37
CA GLY A 651 -11.85 69.02 66.58
C GLY A 651 -10.93 68.92 67.81
N MET A 652 -11.42 69.43 68.95
CA MET A 652 -10.69 69.64 70.21
C MET A 652 -10.43 68.36 71.04
N LEU A 653 -9.30 68.38 71.76
CA LEU A 653 -8.96 67.49 72.87
C LEU A 653 -9.77 67.88 74.12
N CYS A 654 -10.48 66.93 74.75
CA CYS A 654 -11.11 67.14 76.06
C CYS A 654 -10.26 66.56 77.19
N THR A 655 -9.97 67.39 78.19
CA THR A 655 -9.33 67.06 79.45
C THR A 655 -10.32 66.45 80.44
N THR A 656 -9.90 65.41 81.17
CA THR A 656 -10.62 64.85 82.31
C THR A 656 -10.35 65.65 83.59
N PRO A 657 -11.31 65.70 84.55
CA PRO A 657 -10.99 65.80 85.96
C PRO A 657 -11.39 64.52 86.72
N THR A 658 -10.47 64.12 87.59
CA THR A 658 -10.61 63.29 88.81
C THR A 658 -11.78 63.75 89.70
N ASN A 659 -12.44 62.99 90.58
CA ASN A 659 -12.16 61.75 91.34
C ASN A 659 -13.52 61.34 91.97
N GLU A 660 -13.75 60.06 92.31
CA GLU A 660 -14.22 59.64 93.64
C GLU A 660 -14.48 58.12 93.74
N HIS A 661 -14.17 57.61 94.92
CA HIS A 661 -14.08 56.22 95.36
C HIS A 661 -15.35 55.37 95.12
N VAL A 662 -15.19 54.22 94.46
CA VAL A 662 -16.10 53.06 94.59
C VAL A 662 -15.24 51.81 94.79
N GLY A 663 -15.68 50.92 95.68
CA GLY A 663 -14.91 49.84 96.29
C GLY A 663 -14.22 48.89 95.30
N ASP A 664 -13.06 48.39 95.71
CA ASP A 664 -12.13 47.59 94.90
C ASP A 664 -12.76 46.30 94.30
N GLU A 665 -13.86 45.78 94.90
CA GLU A 665 -14.58 44.62 94.35
C GLU A 665 -15.58 44.99 93.23
N GLU A 666 -16.35 46.07 93.36
CA GLU A 666 -17.26 46.54 92.30
C GLU A 666 -16.47 47.05 91.08
N SER A 667 -15.31 47.67 91.32
CA SER A 667 -14.39 48.11 90.26
C SER A 667 -13.82 46.91 89.49
N ARG A 668 -13.51 45.80 90.17
CA ARG A 668 -13.04 44.56 89.54
C ARG A 668 -14.15 43.86 88.76
N GLU A 669 -15.36 43.75 89.31
CA GLU A 669 -16.52 43.19 88.60
C GLU A 669 -16.89 44.02 87.37
N GLN A 670 -16.87 45.34 87.47
CA GLN A 670 -17.16 46.23 86.36
C GLN A 670 -16.10 46.12 85.25
N LEU A 671 -14.82 45.94 85.60
CA LEU A 671 -13.74 45.72 84.64
C LEU A 671 -13.87 44.36 83.93
N ILE A 672 -14.20 43.31 84.68
CA ILE A 672 -14.46 41.96 84.14
C ILE A 672 -15.66 41.99 83.19
N LYS A 673 -16.76 42.65 83.61
CA LYS A 673 -17.98 42.80 82.80
C LYS A 673 -17.70 43.59 81.52
N THR A 674 -16.93 44.67 81.61
CA THR A 674 -16.53 45.48 80.45
C THR A 674 -15.66 44.68 79.48
N HIS A 675 -14.70 43.91 80.00
CA HIS A 675 -13.86 43.04 79.17
C HIS A 675 -14.69 41.97 78.45
N TYR A 676 -15.59 41.27 79.15
CA TYR A 676 -16.43 40.25 78.51
C TYR A 676 -17.46 40.84 77.55
N MET A 677 -18.04 42.02 77.85
CA MET A 677 -18.92 42.71 76.91
C MET A 677 -18.18 43.14 75.64
N ALA A 678 -16.97 43.69 75.78
CA ALA A 678 -16.12 44.03 74.64
C ALA A 678 -15.76 42.78 73.82
N ARG A 679 -15.42 41.67 74.50
CA ARG A 679 -15.09 40.40 73.84
C ARG A 679 -16.28 39.78 73.13
N VAL A 680 -17.48 39.88 73.69
CA VAL A 680 -18.73 39.45 73.03
C VAL A 680 -19.01 40.32 71.81
N GLY A 681 -18.82 41.64 71.89
CA GLY A 681 -18.94 42.54 70.74
C GLY A 681 -17.95 42.21 69.61
N GLU A 682 -16.69 41.93 69.97
CA GLU A 682 -15.66 41.52 69.02
C GLU A 682 -15.98 40.17 68.35
N LEU A 683 -16.44 39.19 69.12
CA LEU A 683 -16.86 37.89 68.58
C LEU A 683 -18.10 38.03 67.68
N THR A 684 -19.04 38.90 68.03
CA THR A 684 -20.25 39.15 67.23
C THR A 684 -19.91 39.80 65.89
N THR A 685 -18.98 40.77 65.88
CA THR A 685 -18.51 41.40 64.64
C THR A 685 -17.71 40.43 63.77
N GLN A 686 -16.86 39.59 64.36
CA GLN A 686 -16.17 38.52 63.62
C GLN A 686 -17.15 37.51 63.01
N LEU A 687 -18.21 37.15 63.72
CA LEU A 687 -19.27 36.27 63.20
C LEU A 687 -20.01 36.90 62.02
N GLN A 688 -20.41 38.18 62.12
CA GLN A 688 -21.07 38.91 61.03
C GLN A 688 -20.20 39.01 59.77
N VAL A 689 -18.89 39.25 59.94
CA VAL A 689 -17.93 39.26 58.82
C VAL A 689 -17.80 37.87 58.19
N SER A 690 -17.81 36.81 59.00
CA SER A 690 -17.74 35.43 58.51
C SER A 690 -19.02 35.06 57.72
N ASP A 691 -20.19 35.43 58.21
CA ASP A 691 -21.47 35.19 57.52
C ASP A 691 -21.53 35.96 56.19
N SER A 692 -21.09 37.22 56.17
CA SER A 692 -21.02 38.01 54.93
C SER A 692 -20.11 37.36 53.88
N LYS A 693 -18.95 36.83 54.30
CA LYS A 693 -18.04 36.09 53.42
C LYS A 693 -18.65 34.79 52.91
N ALA A 694 -19.35 34.04 53.76
CA ALA A 694 -20.02 32.80 53.37
C ALA A 694 -21.09 33.04 52.31
N VAL A 695 -21.89 34.11 52.46
CA VAL A 695 -22.89 34.52 51.45
C VAL A 695 -22.22 34.92 50.13
N HIS A 696 -21.10 35.66 50.19
CA HIS A 696 -20.34 36.03 48.99
C HIS A 696 -19.80 34.80 48.26
N PHE A 697 -19.17 33.86 48.97
CA PHE A 697 -18.67 32.62 48.38
C PHE A 697 -19.80 31.77 47.77
N TYR A 698 -20.95 31.68 48.45
CA TYR A 698 -22.10 30.97 47.90
C TYR A 698 -22.60 31.60 46.59
N SER A 699 -22.61 32.94 46.50
CA SER A 699 -22.99 33.65 45.28
C SER A 699 -21.99 33.43 44.13
N GLU A 700 -20.68 33.41 44.42
CA GLU A 700 -19.65 33.11 43.43
C GLU A 700 -19.75 31.68 42.91
N VAL A 701 -19.94 30.70 43.80
CA VAL A 701 -20.12 29.29 43.40
C VAL A 701 -21.37 29.15 42.51
N LYS A 702 -22.47 29.82 42.85
CA LYS A 702 -23.69 29.81 42.03
C LYS A 702 -23.46 30.43 40.64
N HIS A 703 -22.70 31.52 40.56
CA HIS A 703 -22.29 32.11 39.28
C HIS A 703 -21.38 31.17 38.47
N LEU A 704 -20.45 30.49 39.14
CA LEU A 704 -19.51 29.56 38.50
C LEU A 704 -20.26 28.35 37.91
N VAL A 705 -21.22 27.78 38.66
CA VAL A 705 -22.09 26.69 38.20
C VAL A 705 -22.93 27.14 36.99
N ALA A 706 -23.46 28.36 37.00
CA ALA A 706 -24.22 28.90 35.86
C ALA A 706 -23.35 29.13 34.61
N CYS A 707 -22.08 29.52 34.78
CA CYS A 707 -21.12 29.64 33.68
C CYS A 707 -20.65 28.30 33.12
N LEU A 708 -20.53 27.25 33.95
CA LEU A 708 -20.16 25.90 33.51
C LEU A 708 -21.33 25.14 32.85
N SER A 709 -22.56 25.63 33.01
CA SER A 709 -23.78 25.05 32.42
C SER A 709 -24.17 25.70 31.08
N ARG A 710 -23.33 26.58 30.55
CA ARG A 710 -23.40 27.16 29.20
C ARG A 710 -22.15 26.75 28.43
#